data_AF-A0A9D2N2A6-F1
#
_entry.id   AF-A0A9D2N2A6-F1
#
_cell.length_a   1.000
_cell.length_b   1.000
_cell.length_c   1.000
_cell.angle_alpha   90.00
_cell.angle_beta   90.00
_cell.angle_gamma   90.00
#
_symmetry.space_group_name_H-M   'P 1'
#
loop_
_entity.id
_entity.type
_entity.pdbx_description
1 polymer ?
#
loop_
_entity_poly.entity_id
_entity_poly.type
_entity_poly.pdbx_seq_one_letter_code
_entity_poly.pdbx_strand_id
1 'polypeptide(L)'
;MLNPGTYLQNRYEILEKIGSGGMSVVYKAQCHTLNRLVAIKVLKEEFAFDRAFIDKFRMEAQAAARLSHPNIVSVYDVVEEGALHYIVMELIEGVTLKSYIEKRGCLENKEAIGIAIQVASGIAAAHSHHIVHRDIKPQNIIISRDGKVKVADFGIAKAVSAQTMNATAVGSVHYISPEQARGGYCDERSDIYSFGITLYEMVAGKVPFEGDNTVAVALAHLEDPVVPPTEYNPDICPGLEQIILKCTQKRPDMRYGAMEDVIADLRRVLVDPQADVLAAVQEEAEPDADSTRMLTKEEMGAIKEGRRRPAPRKKHRDAEEDDVNPQFDRIVTAIGVVAAILIVAVVIFLLSRLTGLFTPRTSENIRTTAAAETSLPAVEVTISDNQVSMPSILGMTEEEARRALSDCGLTMTVTAREYSDNYEEGQVMSQTVVEGDAVEQGTDVGVTISLGSDKVDLAALNLTQMTADQAEALLKEKNLLVQRREEPNDTVPQGNVIRYSPETAKAGENVTLYVSTGPQVVPGQVPELRGRDQVTADALLAGAGLTTGTVTYEASDTVPEGIIINQSVEPGTILPLQSTVDYVISGAETETESDESGSYYVGSIDQTCSLGDYIGPAAQSSSIRILVRLKQTVNGDDVYTTLMSPRLVVGAQDIPIVISRIRGAYGVDSGTVEVVDADDLDNVIASYPVAFFPAG
;
A
#
# COMPACT_ATOMS: atom_id res chain seq x y z
N MET A 1 -8.99 -29.20 -19.50
CA MET A 1 -7.54 -29.35 -19.86
C MET A 1 -7.42 -29.59 -21.36
N LEU A 2 -6.42 -29.00 -22.02
CA LEU A 2 -6.19 -29.20 -23.46
C LEU A 2 -5.40 -30.48 -23.74
N ASN A 3 -5.78 -31.22 -24.78
CA ASN A 3 -5.12 -32.45 -25.21
C ASN A 3 -4.11 -32.16 -26.34
N PRO A 4 -3.01 -32.94 -26.45
CA PRO A 4 -2.17 -32.94 -27.65
C PRO A 4 -2.99 -33.07 -28.94
N GLY A 5 -2.66 -32.28 -29.95
CA GLY A 5 -3.40 -32.18 -31.22
C GLY A 5 -4.58 -31.20 -31.19
N THR A 6 -4.88 -30.57 -30.06
CA THR A 6 -5.88 -29.48 -30.00
C THR A 6 -5.35 -28.24 -30.71
N TYR A 7 -6.16 -27.64 -31.59
CA TYR A 7 -5.83 -26.39 -32.27
C TYR A 7 -6.54 -25.20 -31.59
N LEU A 8 -5.78 -24.15 -31.27
CA LEU A 8 -6.30 -22.87 -30.81
C LEU A 8 -6.24 -21.85 -31.95
N GLN A 9 -7.36 -21.16 -32.20
CA GLN A 9 -7.52 -20.20 -33.31
C GLN A 9 -7.08 -20.74 -34.70
N ASN A 10 -7.15 -22.06 -34.91
CA ASN A 10 -6.58 -22.74 -36.09
C ASN A 10 -5.10 -22.36 -36.39
N ARG A 11 -4.37 -21.90 -35.36
CA ARG A 11 -3.01 -21.37 -35.48
C ARG A 11 -2.02 -22.11 -34.60
N TYR A 12 -2.41 -22.40 -33.37
CA TYR A 12 -1.54 -23.01 -32.38
C TYR A 12 -1.96 -24.44 -32.10
N GLU A 13 -1.12 -25.41 -32.47
CA GLU A 13 -1.33 -26.81 -32.15
C GLU A 13 -0.66 -27.17 -30.83
N ILE A 14 -1.44 -27.61 -29.84
CA ILE A 14 -0.90 -28.09 -28.55
C ILE A 14 -0.16 -29.40 -28.77
N LEU A 15 1.11 -29.47 -28.34
CA LEU A 15 1.94 -30.66 -28.47
C LEU A 15 2.01 -31.45 -27.16
N GLU A 16 2.37 -30.78 -26.07
CA GLU A 16 2.53 -31.41 -24.76
C GLU A 16 2.38 -30.40 -23.62
N LYS A 17 2.05 -30.88 -22.42
CA LYS A 17 2.05 -30.08 -21.20
C LYS A 17 3.49 -30.00 -20.66
N ILE A 18 3.99 -28.79 -20.44
CA ILE A 18 5.37 -28.56 -19.95
C ILE A 18 5.43 -27.98 -18.54
N GLY A 19 4.31 -27.45 -18.02
CA GLY A 19 4.25 -26.87 -16.68
C GLY A 19 2.84 -26.81 -16.12
N SER A 20 2.73 -26.69 -14.80
CA SER A 20 1.46 -26.52 -14.09
C SER A 20 1.70 -25.63 -12.89
N GLY A 21 1.00 -24.51 -12.81
CA GLY A 21 1.01 -23.60 -11.67
C GLY A 21 -0.27 -23.68 -10.84
N GLY A 22 -0.39 -22.74 -9.89
CA GLY A 22 -1.60 -22.57 -9.07
C GLY A 22 -2.82 -22.22 -9.91
N MET A 23 -2.73 -21.18 -10.74
CA MET A 23 -3.85 -20.67 -11.55
C MET A 23 -3.84 -21.08 -13.03
N SER A 24 -2.71 -21.55 -13.55
CA SER A 24 -2.54 -21.80 -14.99
C SER A 24 -1.80 -23.10 -15.28
N VAL A 25 -1.87 -23.53 -16.53
CA VAL A 25 -1.15 -24.68 -17.08
C VAL A 25 -0.38 -24.21 -18.30
N VAL A 26 0.88 -24.62 -18.43
CA VAL A 26 1.74 -24.21 -19.56
C VAL A 26 1.93 -25.39 -20.50
N TYR A 27 1.69 -25.15 -21.78
CA TYR A 27 1.81 -26.12 -22.86
C TYR A 27 2.87 -25.68 -23.86
N LYS A 28 3.58 -26.64 -24.44
CA LYS A 28 4.35 -26.43 -25.66
C LYS A 28 3.41 -26.56 -26.85
N ALA A 29 3.50 -25.63 -27.79
CA ALA A 29 2.66 -25.60 -28.98
C ALA A 29 3.46 -25.23 -30.23
N GLN A 30 2.97 -25.67 -31.40
CA GLN A 30 3.47 -25.24 -32.71
C GLN A 30 2.59 -24.11 -33.25
N CYS A 31 3.17 -22.94 -33.51
CA CYS A 31 2.53 -21.86 -34.26
C CYS A 31 2.73 -22.12 -35.75
N HIS A 32 1.66 -22.51 -36.45
CA HIS A 32 1.72 -22.87 -37.87
C HIS A 32 1.84 -21.66 -38.80
N THR A 33 1.36 -20.48 -38.41
CA THR A 33 1.48 -19.25 -39.21
C THR A 33 2.93 -18.76 -39.33
N LEU A 34 3.68 -18.78 -38.22
CA LEU A 34 5.08 -18.33 -38.19
C LEU A 34 6.08 -19.50 -38.22
N ASN A 35 5.57 -20.73 -38.29
CA ASN A 35 6.32 -21.98 -38.25
C ASN A 35 7.37 -22.03 -37.12
N ARG A 36 6.93 -21.80 -35.87
CA ARG A 36 7.81 -21.83 -34.69
C ARG A 36 7.15 -22.47 -33.48
N LEU A 37 7.96 -23.01 -32.59
CA LEU A 37 7.51 -23.47 -31.28
C LEU A 37 7.29 -22.29 -30.33
N VAL A 38 6.23 -22.38 -29.54
CA VAL A 38 5.83 -21.39 -28.53
C VAL A 38 5.40 -22.09 -27.24
N ALA A 39 5.43 -21.36 -26.13
CA ALA A 39 4.79 -21.77 -24.89
C ALA A 39 3.42 -21.07 -24.79
N ILE A 40 2.40 -21.79 -24.33
CA ILE A 40 1.05 -21.27 -24.14
C ILE A 40 0.63 -21.50 -22.69
N LYS A 41 0.51 -20.42 -21.94
CA LYS A 41 0.00 -20.42 -20.56
C LYS A 41 -1.51 -20.25 -20.63
N VAL A 42 -2.25 -21.24 -20.16
CA VAL A 42 -3.72 -21.29 -20.20
C VAL A 42 -4.25 -21.18 -18.79
N LEU A 43 -5.21 -20.28 -18.55
CA LEU A 43 -5.90 -20.17 -17.27
C LEU A 43 -6.71 -21.45 -17.01
N LYS A 44 -6.66 -22.00 -15.78
CA LYS A 44 -7.45 -23.18 -15.44
C LYS A 44 -8.95 -22.85 -15.46
N GLU A 45 -9.75 -23.83 -15.86
CA GLU A 45 -11.20 -23.71 -16.01
C GLU A 45 -11.91 -23.25 -14.72
N GLU A 46 -11.39 -23.64 -13.55
CA GLU A 46 -11.86 -23.21 -12.23
C GLU A 46 -11.74 -21.70 -11.97
N PHE A 47 -10.86 -21.01 -12.69
CA PHE A 47 -10.67 -19.55 -12.61
C PHE A 47 -11.20 -18.81 -13.85
N ALA A 48 -11.65 -19.53 -14.88
CA ALA A 48 -12.02 -18.96 -16.18
C ALA A 48 -13.32 -18.14 -16.17
N PHE A 49 -14.08 -18.17 -15.08
CA PHE A 49 -15.31 -17.38 -14.91
C PHE A 49 -15.22 -16.34 -13.78
N ASP A 50 -14.09 -16.29 -13.07
CA ASP A 50 -13.85 -15.30 -12.03
C ASP A 50 -13.16 -14.08 -12.65
N ARG A 51 -13.93 -12.99 -12.78
CA ARG A 51 -13.44 -11.73 -13.36
C ARG A 51 -12.16 -11.24 -12.68
N ALA A 52 -12.02 -11.41 -11.38
CA ALA A 52 -10.82 -10.97 -10.67
C ALA A 52 -9.58 -11.75 -11.13
N PHE A 53 -9.68 -13.06 -11.38
CA PHE A 53 -8.56 -13.85 -11.88
C PHE A 53 -8.28 -13.58 -13.36
N ILE A 54 -9.32 -13.37 -14.18
CA ILE A 54 -9.18 -13.03 -15.61
C ILE A 54 -8.47 -11.68 -15.76
N ASP A 55 -8.92 -10.65 -15.04
CA ASP A 55 -8.34 -9.31 -15.09
C ASP A 55 -6.88 -9.33 -14.64
N LYS A 56 -6.57 -10.07 -13.59
CA LYS A 56 -5.19 -10.29 -13.11
C LYS A 56 -4.31 -10.99 -14.15
N PHE A 57 -4.81 -12.07 -14.74
CA PHE A 57 -4.10 -12.83 -15.77
C PHE A 57 -3.82 -11.97 -17.01
N ARG A 58 -4.77 -11.10 -17.38
CA ARG A 58 -4.63 -10.14 -18.47
C ARG A 58 -3.62 -9.03 -18.16
N MET A 59 -3.69 -8.45 -16.96
CA MET A 59 -2.76 -7.40 -16.54
C MET A 59 -1.30 -7.87 -16.55
N GLU A 60 -1.04 -9.09 -16.06
CA GLU A 60 0.28 -9.73 -16.11
C GLU A 60 0.79 -9.85 -17.55
N ALA A 61 -0.05 -10.36 -18.45
CA ALA A 61 0.31 -10.53 -19.85
C ALA A 61 0.60 -9.20 -20.56
N GLN A 62 -0.23 -8.19 -20.31
CA GLN A 62 -0.09 -6.86 -20.91
C GLN A 62 1.15 -6.12 -20.43
N ALA A 63 1.52 -6.27 -19.16
CA ALA A 63 2.77 -5.71 -18.64
C ALA A 63 3.98 -6.36 -19.32
N ALA A 64 4.03 -7.70 -19.36
CA ALA A 64 5.12 -8.43 -19.99
C ALA A 64 5.21 -8.20 -21.52
N ALA A 65 4.08 -7.99 -22.21
CA ALA A 65 4.04 -7.71 -23.65
C ALA A 65 4.67 -6.37 -24.06
N ARG A 66 4.79 -5.41 -23.13
CA ARG A 66 5.47 -4.12 -23.39
C ARG A 66 6.99 -4.25 -23.32
N LEU A 67 7.51 -5.36 -22.81
CA LEU A 67 8.92 -5.53 -22.56
C LEU A 67 9.58 -6.31 -23.70
N SER A 68 10.68 -5.77 -24.20
CA SER A 68 11.55 -6.47 -25.15
C SER A 68 12.98 -6.43 -24.64
N HIS A 69 13.44 -7.55 -24.08
CA HIS A 69 14.77 -7.64 -23.49
C HIS A 69 15.31 -9.08 -23.60
N PRO A 70 16.61 -9.31 -23.89
CA PRO A 70 17.19 -10.65 -23.99
C PRO A 70 17.01 -11.50 -22.73
N ASN A 71 16.93 -10.89 -21.55
CA ASN A 71 16.75 -11.56 -20.27
C ASN A 71 15.29 -11.54 -19.73
N ILE A 72 14.32 -11.18 -20.57
CA ILE A 72 12.89 -11.34 -20.26
C ILE A 72 12.27 -12.31 -21.28
N VAL A 73 11.35 -13.16 -20.83
CA VAL A 73 10.55 -14.02 -21.74
C VAL A 73 9.58 -13.15 -22.53
N SER A 74 9.66 -13.20 -23.85
CA SER A 74 8.80 -12.38 -24.70
C SER A 74 7.37 -12.91 -24.74
N VAL A 75 6.38 -12.02 -24.58
CA VAL A 75 4.97 -12.32 -24.82
C VAL A 75 4.61 -11.93 -26.24
N TYR A 76 3.97 -12.85 -26.97
CA TYR A 76 3.66 -12.70 -28.38
C TYR A 76 2.19 -12.40 -28.65
N ASP A 77 1.30 -12.96 -27.82
CA ASP A 77 -0.13 -12.88 -28.04
C ASP A 77 -0.88 -13.08 -26.72
N VAL A 78 -2.05 -12.45 -26.60
CA VAL A 78 -2.97 -12.61 -25.47
C VAL A 78 -4.35 -12.82 -26.03
N VAL A 79 -4.95 -13.97 -25.75
CA VAL A 79 -6.20 -14.39 -26.36
C VAL A 79 -7.26 -14.65 -25.31
N GLU A 80 -8.45 -14.14 -25.60
CA GLU A 80 -9.69 -14.31 -24.84
C GLU A 80 -10.78 -14.80 -25.79
N GLU A 81 -11.16 -16.07 -25.65
CA GLU A 81 -12.18 -16.70 -26.48
C GLU A 81 -13.13 -17.56 -25.63
N GLY A 82 -14.31 -17.00 -25.32
CA GLY A 82 -15.30 -17.67 -24.47
C GLY A 82 -14.76 -17.92 -23.07
N ALA A 83 -14.64 -19.19 -22.68
CA ALA A 83 -14.06 -19.60 -21.39
C ALA A 83 -12.53 -19.88 -21.48
N LEU A 84 -11.92 -19.68 -22.65
CA LEU A 84 -10.51 -19.97 -22.86
C LEU A 84 -9.68 -18.67 -22.85
N HIS A 85 -8.93 -18.48 -21.78
CA HIS A 85 -7.97 -17.38 -21.65
C HIS A 85 -6.55 -17.95 -21.70
N TYR A 86 -5.74 -17.47 -22.66
CA TYR A 86 -4.35 -17.93 -22.78
C TYR A 86 -3.39 -16.85 -23.27
N ILE A 87 -2.12 -17.01 -22.88
CA ILE A 87 -1.00 -16.14 -23.24
C ILE A 87 -0.01 -16.97 -24.04
N VAL A 88 0.35 -16.48 -25.22
CA VAL A 88 1.36 -17.09 -26.08
C VAL A 88 2.68 -16.39 -25.82
N MET A 89 3.71 -17.15 -25.49
CA MET A 89 5.03 -16.62 -25.11
C MET A 89 6.16 -17.42 -25.74
N GLU A 90 7.36 -16.87 -25.64
CA GLU A 90 8.61 -17.50 -26.06
C GLU A 90 8.81 -18.85 -25.34
N LEU A 91 9.06 -19.90 -26.11
CA LEU A 91 9.45 -21.20 -25.55
C LEU A 91 10.96 -21.20 -25.29
N ILE A 92 11.36 -21.32 -24.03
CA ILE A 92 12.76 -21.44 -23.64
C ILE A 92 13.09 -22.92 -23.42
N GLU A 93 13.98 -23.47 -24.25
CA GLU A 93 14.53 -24.81 -24.01
C GLU A 93 15.61 -24.74 -22.92
N GLY A 94 15.25 -25.13 -21.70
CA GLY A 94 16.11 -24.96 -20.54
C GLY A 94 15.60 -25.63 -19.27
N VAL A 95 16.17 -25.26 -18.14
CA VAL A 95 15.73 -25.64 -16.79
C VAL A 95 15.48 -24.39 -15.96
N THR A 96 14.62 -24.48 -14.96
CA THR A 96 14.46 -23.38 -13.99
C THR A 96 15.71 -23.25 -13.13
N LEU A 97 15.98 -22.05 -12.63
CA LEU A 97 17.06 -21.81 -11.69
C LEU A 97 16.88 -22.64 -10.41
N LYS A 98 15.63 -22.87 -9.96
CA LYS A 98 15.35 -23.74 -8.81
C LYS A 98 15.91 -25.15 -9.01
N SER A 99 15.54 -25.80 -10.13
CA SER A 99 16.03 -27.15 -10.45
C SER A 99 17.53 -27.17 -10.75
N TYR A 100 18.10 -26.04 -11.16
CA TYR A 100 19.54 -25.90 -11.33
C TYR A 100 20.28 -25.90 -10.00
N ILE A 101 19.81 -25.10 -9.02
CA ILE A 101 20.35 -25.06 -7.64
C ILE A 101 20.21 -26.43 -6.98
N GLU A 102 19.03 -27.05 -7.04
CA GLU A 102 18.78 -28.38 -6.44
C GLU A 102 19.74 -29.47 -6.94
N LYS A 103 20.14 -29.41 -8.22
CA LYS A 103 21.09 -30.36 -8.82
C LYS A 103 22.55 -30.08 -8.44
N ARG A 104 22.90 -28.81 -8.25
CA ARG A 104 24.28 -28.37 -7.94
C ARG A 104 24.55 -28.33 -6.43
N GLY A 105 23.51 -28.24 -5.61
CA GLY A 105 23.58 -27.95 -4.18
C GLY A 105 23.71 -26.44 -3.95
N CYS A 106 24.85 -25.86 -4.34
CA CYS A 106 25.08 -24.41 -4.38
C CYS A 106 25.91 -24.05 -5.62
N LEU A 107 25.97 -22.77 -5.96
CA LEU A 107 26.65 -22.24 -7.14
C LEU A 107 27.96 -21.57 -6.75
N GLU A 108 28.99 -21.74 -7.59
CA GLU A 108 30.27 -21.04 -7.42
C GLU A 108 30.10 -19.53 -7.63
N ASN A 109 30.89 -18.71 -6.94
CA ASN A 109 30.80 -17.24 -6.98
C ASN A 109 30.66 -16.66 -8.41
N LYS A 110 31.54 -17.07 -9.34
CA LYS A 110 31.54 -16.55 -10.72
C LYS A 110 30.27 -16.94 -11.49
N GLU A 111 29.79 -18.16 -11.28
CA GLU A 111 28.58 -18.68 -11.91
C GLU A 111 27.34 -17.97 -11.37
N ALA A 112 27.23 -17.85 -10.04
CA ALA A 112 26.15 -17.12 -9.37
C ALA A 112 26.10 -15.65 -9.83
N ILE A 113 27.24 -14.96 -9.86
CA ILE A 113 27.33 -13.56 -10.34
C ILE A 113 26.93 -13.45 -11.82
N GLY A 114 27.38 -14.37 -12.67
CA GLY A 114 27.04 -14.36 -14.10
C GLY A 114 25.54 -14.54 -14.37
N ILE A 115 24.87 -15.41 -13.59
CA ILE A 115 23.42 -15.57 -13.63
C ILE A 115 22.73 -14.33 -13.05
N ALA A 116 23.20 -13.84 -11.91
CA ALA A 116 22.65 -12.69 -11.20
C ALA A 116 22.63 -11.42 -12.05
N ILE A 117 23.72 -11.13 -12.78
CA ILE A 117 23.79 -9.98 -13.70
C ILE A 117 22.73 -10.08 -14.80
N GLN A 118 22.51 -11.26 -15.37
CA GLN A 118 21.50 -11.45 -16.42
C GLN A 118 20.08 -11.27 -15.88
N VAL A 119 19.79 -11.82 -14.70
CA VAL A 119 18.49 -11.65 -14.02
C VAL A 119 18.26 -10.18 -13.69
N ALA A 120 19.23 -9.53 -13.04
CA ALA A 120 19.18 -8.12 -12.68
C ALA A 120 19.01 -7.22 -13.92
N SER A 121 19.67 -7.52 -15.03
CA SER A 121 19.49 -6.80 -16.30
C SER A 121 18.07 -6.92 -16.85
N GLY A 122 17.42 -8.08 -16.69
CA GLY A 122 16.01 -8.26 -17.03
C GLY A 122 15.09 -7.43 -16.13
N ILE A 123 15.34 -7.43 -14.82
CA ILE A 123 14.55 -6.67 -13.83
C ILE A 123 14.70 -5.17 -14.07
N ALA A 124 15.93 -4.67 -14.25
CA ALA A 124 16.23 -3.28 -14.57
C ALA A 124 15.47 -2.80 -15.82
N ALA A 125 15.44 -3.61 -16.88
CA ALA A 125 14.67 -3.30 -18.08
C ALA A 125 13.16 -3.16 -17.81
N ALA A 126 12.60 -3.97 -16.90
CA ALA A 126 11.21 -3.82 -16.48
C ALA A 126 10.98 -2.55 -15.63
N HIS A 127 11.88 -2.25 -14.70
CA HIS A 127 11.86 -1.05 -13.85
C HIS A 127 11.92 0.24 -14.67
N SER A 128 12.73 0.28 -15.74
CA SER A 128 12.76 1.43 -16.67
C SER A 128 11.42 1.75 -17.37
N HIS A 129 10.48 0.80 -17.36
CA HIS A 129 9.12 0.98 -17.88
C HIS A 129 8.09 1.09 -16.73
N HIS A 130 8.54 1.29 -15.49
CA HIS A 130 7.74 1.32 -14.26
C HIS A 130 6.94 0.03 -14.01
N ILE A 131 7.48 -1.11 -14.44
CA ILE A 131 6.87 -2.43 -14.23
C ILE A 131 7.64 -3.16 -13.12
N VAL A 132 7.02 -3.29 -11.96
CA VAL A 132 7.53 -4.09 -10.84
C VAL A 132 7.10 -5.55 -11.01
N HIS A 133 8.05 -6.48 -10.90
CA HIS A 133 7.82 -7.91 -11.12
C HIS A 133 7.02 -8.57 -9.98
N ARG A 134 7.32 -8.26 -8.72
CA ARG A 134 6.60 -8.71 -7.49
C ARG A 134 6.64 -10.20 -7.15
N ASP A 135 7.20 -11.04 -8.02
CA ASP A 135 7.35 -12.49 -7.78
C ASP A 135 8.70 -13.03 -8.25
N ILE A 136 9.79 -12.31 -7.96
CA ILE A 136 11.15 -12.76 -8.29
C ILE A 136 11.52 -13.96 -7.41
N LYS A 137 11.82 -15.09 -8.06
CA LYS A 137 12.24 -16.34 -7.41
C LYS A 137 12.87 -17.32 -8.41
N PRO A 138 13.65 -18.31 -7.97
CA PRO A 138 14.31 -19.28 -8.86
C PRO A 138 13.38 -20.08 -9.78
N GLN A 139 12.11 -20.27 -9.43
CA GLN A 139 11.14 -20.99 -10.27
C GLN A 139 10.71 -20.18 -11.51
N ASN A 140 10.76 -18.84 -11.40
CA ASN A 140 10.38 -17.91 -12.46
C ASN A 140 11.58 -17.46 -13.31
N ILE A 141 12.77 -18.04 -13.06
CA ILE A 141 14.00 -17.77 -13.80
C ILE A 141 14.39 -19.03 -14.56
N ILE A 142 14.58 -18.92 -15.87
CA ILE A 142 14.90 -20.05 -16.75
C ILE A 142 16.30 -19.87 -17.33
N ILE A 143 17.12 -20.92 -17.23
CA ILE A 143 18.44 -21.01 -17.86
C ILE A 143 18.31 -21.87 -19.10
N SER A 144 18.52 -21.28 -20.26
CA SER A 144 18.49 -21.98 -21.54
C SER A 144 19.72 -22.87 -21.75
N ARG A 145 19.64 -23.80 -22.70
CA ARG A 145 20.76 -24.69 -23.07
C ARG A 145 22.01 -23.96 -23.56
N ASP A 146 21.86 -22.76 -24.12
CA ASP A 146 22.97 -21.90 -24.55
C ASP A 146 23.48 -20.96 -23.43
N GLY A 147 23.00 -21.12 -22.19
CA GLY A 147 23.49 -20.41 -21.01
C GLY A 147 22.89 -19.01 -20.81
N LYS A 148 21.87 -18.63 -21.59
CA LYS A 148 21.13 -17.38 -21.39
C LYS A 148 20.12 -17.55 -20.26
N VAL A 149 19.96 -16.49 -19.47
CA VAL A 149 19.01 -16.48 -18.37
C VAL A 149 17.85 -15.55 -18.72
N LYS A 150 16.62 -16.01 -18.51
CA LYS A 150 15.40 -15.24 -18.77
C LYS A 150 14.47 -15.27 -17.57
N VAL A 151 13.91 -14.11 -17.24
CA VAL A 151 12.88 -13.92 -16.22
C VAL A 151 11.50 -14.05 -16.86
N ALA A 152 10.62 -14.80 -16.21
CA ALA A 152 9.25 -15.08 -16.64
C ALA A 152 8.25 -14.77 -15.51
N ASP A 153 6.95 -14.76 -15.85
CA ASP A 153 5.83 -14.74 -14.89
C ASP A 153 5.83 -13.54 -13.90
N PHE A 154 5.44 -12.36 -14.41
CA PHE A 154 5.28 -11.15 -13.59
C PHE A 154 4.12 -11.32 -12.59
N GLY A 155 4.42 -11.20 -11.30
CA GLY A 155 3.50 -11.45 -10.17
C GLY A 155 2.39 -10.42 -9.95
N ILE A 156 1.95 -9.70 -10.98
CA ILE A 156 0.96 -8.61 -10.88
C ILE A 156 -0.38 -9.10 -10.31
N ALA A 157 -0.69 -10.40 -10.46
CA ALA A 157 -1.89 -11.04 -9.96
C ALA A 157 -1.94 -11.29 -8.43
N LYS A 158 -0.82 -11.17 -7.71
CA LYS A 158 -0.76 -11.47 -6.27
C LYS A 158 -1.15 -10.25 -5.43
N ALA A 159 -2.43 -9.88 -5.47
CA ALA A 159 -3.00 -9.04 -4.42
C ALA A 159 -3.07 -9.88 -3.12
N VAL A 160 -2.23 -9.50 -2.16
CA VAL A 160 -2.15 -10.11 -0.82
C VAL A 160 -3.41 -9.73 -0.05
N SER A 161 -4.37 -10.65 0.01
CA SER A 161 -5.29 -10.73 1.14
C SER A 161 -4.72 -11.77 2.09
N ALA A 162 -4.45 -11.39 3.34
CA ALA A 162 -3.97 -12.31 4.39
C ALA A 162 -4.89 -13.54 4.56
N GLN A 163 -6.15 -13.46 4.13
CA GLN A 163 -7.14 -14.54 4.25
C GLN A 163 -7.14 -15.55 3.09
N THR A 164 -6.39 -15.34 1.99
CA THR A 164 -6.39 -16.26 0.82
C THR A 164 -5.10 -17.06 0.68
N MET A 165 -4.40 -17.33 1.78
CA MET A 165 -3.23 -18.24 1.79
C MET A 165 -3.66 -19.72 1.79
N ASN A 166 -4.40 -20.18 0.78
CA ASN A 166 -4.64 -21.61 0.58
C ASN A 166 -3.52 -22.24 -0.25
N ALA A 167 -2.85 -23.26 0.30
CA ALA A 167 -2.03 -24.37 -0.24
C ALA A 167 -1.08 -24.20 -1.45
N THR A 168 -1.27 -23.21 -2.32
CA THR A 168 -0.42 -22.87 -3.49
C THR A 168 0.59 -21.76 -3.20
N ALA A 169 0.48 -21.09 -2.04
CA ALA A 169 1.40 -20.05 -1.59
C ALA A 169 2.69 -20.58 -0.92
N VAL A 170 2.76 -21.89 -0.66
CA VAL A 170 3.83 -22.52 0.15
C VAL A 170 5.23 -22.22 -0.41
N GLY A 171 5.41 -22.15 -1.73
CA GLY A 171 6.73 -21.90 -2.33
C GLY A 171 7.09 -20.43 -2.61
N SER A 172 6.13 -19.49 -2.55
CA SER A 172 6.42 -18.08 -2.90
C SER A 172 6.78 -17.22 -1.69
N VAL A 173 6.37 -17.64 -0.48
CA VAL A 173 6.58 -16.83 0.74
C VAL A 173 8.05 -16.71 1.12
N HIS A 174 8.90 -17.67 0.76
CA HIS A 174 10.34 -17.64 1.05
C HIS A 174 11.11 -16.52 0.35
N TYR A 175 10.52 -15.84 -0.63
CA TYR A 175 11.17 -14.75 -1.39
C TYR A 175 10.44 -13.43 -1.22
N ILE A 176 9.43 -13.37 -0.34
CA ILE A 176 8.59 -12.18 -0.17
C ILE A 176 9.40 -11.04 0.43
N SER A 177 9.20 -9.81 -0.06
CA SER A 177 9.78 -8.64 0.59
C SER A 177 9.03 -8.28 1.89
N PRO A 178 9.67 -7.60 2.85
CA PRO A 178 9.03 -7.19 4.09
C PRO A 178 7.75 -6.36 3.86
N GLU A 179 7.79 -5.43 2.92
CA GLU A 179 6.63 -4.61 2.54
C GLU A 179 5.49 -5.44 1.95
N GLN A 180 5.80 -6.46 1.14
CA GLN A 180 4.79 -7.41 0.64
C GLN A 180 4.18 -8.24 1.76
N ALA A 181 4.98 -8.68 2.74
CA ALA A 181 4.51 -9.43 3.90
C ALA A 181 3.59 -8.59 4.80
N ARG A 182 3.81 -7.28 4.92
CA ARG A 182 2.90 -6.34 5.62
C ARG A 182 1.65 -5.98 4.80
N GLY A 183 1.59 -6.35 3.52
CA GLY A 183 0.54 -5.87 2.61
C GLY A 183 0.67 -4.37 2.27
N GLY A 184 1.86 -3.80 2.42
CA GLY A 184 2.16 -2.40 2.11
C GLY A 184 2.41 -2.16 0.61
N TYR A 185 2.71 -0.91 0.25
CA TYR A 185 3.05 -0.54 -1.12
C TYR A 185 4.37 -1.19 -1.54
N CYS A 186 4.37 -1.81 -2.73
CA CYS A 186 5.53 -2.49 -3.29
C CYS A 186 6.05 -1.71 -4.49
N ASP A 187 7.32 -1.35 -4.46
CA ASP A 187 8.02 -0.63 -5.52
C ASP A 187 9.16 -1.49 -6.10
N GLU A 188 10.01 -0.89 -6.92
CA GLU A 188 11.16 -1.53 -7.55
C GLU A 188 12.14 -2.13 -6.53
N ARG A 189 12.22 -1.55 -5.32
CA ARG A 189 13.10 -2.03 -4.24
C ARG A 189 12.58 -3.32 -3.59
N SER A 190 11.29 -3.64 -3.76
CA SER A 190 10.74 -4.94 -3.39
C SER A 190 11.34 -6.06 -4.25
N ASP A 191 11.51 -5.84 -5.55
CA ASP A 191 12.16 -6.81 -6.44
C ASP A 191 13.65 -6.97 -6.10
N ILE A 192 14.33 -5.89 -5.68
CA ILE A 192 15.72 -5.93 -5.22
C ILE A 192 15.87 -6.85 -4.01
N TYR A 193 14.93 -6.81 -3.05
CA TYR A 193 14.94 -7.71 -1.91
C TYR A 193 14.75 -9.18 -2.35
N SER A 194 13.72 -9.47 -3.13
CA SER A 194 13.45 -10.83 -3.62
C SER A 194 14.59 -11.39 -4.49
N PHE A 195 15.24 -10.51 -5.26
CA PHE A 195 16.48 -10.82 -5.98
C PHE A 195 17.62 -11.15 -5.02
N GLY A 196 17.80 -10.40 -3.94
CA GLY A 196 18.76 -10.68 -2.87
C GLY A 196 18.56 -12.05 -2.24
N ILE A 197 17.31 -12.44 -1.96
CA ILE A 197 16.99 -13.78 -1.44
C ILE A 197 17.25 -14.87 -2.48
N THR A 198 16.95 -14.61 -3.76
CA THR A 198 17.29 -15.53 -4.85
C THR A 198 18.80 -15.73 -4.98
N LEU A 199 19.58 -14.64 -4.86
CA LEU A 199 21.05 -14.68 -4.87
C LEU A 199 21.62 -15.40 -3.66
N TYR A 200 21.03 -15.20 -2.49
CA TYR A 200 21.35 -15.95 -1.26
C TYR A 200 21.20 -17.46 -1.49
N GLU A 201 20.05 -17.90 -2.00
CA GLU A 201 19.82 -19.32 -2.23
C GLU A 201 20.76 -19.92 -3.29
N MET A 202 21.12 -19.15 -4.31
CA MET A 202 22.10 -19.58 -5.31
C MET A 202 23.43 -19.97 -4.66
N VAL A 203 23.93 -19.17 -3.72
CA VAL A 203 25.27 -19.37 -3.13
C VAL A 203 25.26 -20.21 -1.86
N ALA A 204 24.19 -20.18 -1.07
CA ALA A 204 24.06 -20.95 0.16
C ALA A 204 23.39 -22.32 -0.04
N GLY A 205 22.71 -22.52 -1.18
CA GLY A 205 21.95 -23.74 -1.50
C GLY A 205 20.62 -23.87 -0.75
N LYS A 206 20.27 -22.90 0.08
CA LYS A 206 19.03 -22.82 0.86
C LYS A 206 18.64 -21.36 1.10
N VAL A 207 17.39 -21.13 1.43
CA VAL A 207 16.85 -19.80 1.74
C VAL A 207 17.26 -19.35 3.15
N PRO A 208 17.29 -18.04 3.45
CA PRO A 208 17.68 -17.55 4.77
C PRO A 208 16.62 -17.77 5.84
N PHE A 209 15.34 -17.91 5.45
CA PHE A 209 14.22 -18.09 6.36
C PHE A 209 13.40 -19.34 6.01
N GLU A 210 13.36 -20.28 6.95
CA GLU A 210 12.53 -21.48 6.91
C GLU A 210 11.61 -21.50 8.13
N GLY A 211 10.45 -22.12 8.02
CA GLY A 211 9.47 -22.20 9.11
C GLY A 211 8.39 -23.23 8.81
N ASP A 212 7.75 -23.72 9.89
CA ASP A 212 6.75 -24.79 9.81
C ASP A 212 5.47 -24.38 9.06
N ASN A 213 5.24 -23.08 8.90
CA ASN A 213 4.11 -22.54 8.15
C ASN A 213 4.49 -21.25 7.41
N THR A 214 3.68 -20.86 6.43
CA THR A 214 3.93 -19.70 5.58
C THR A 214 3.90 -18.37 6.34
N VAL A 215 3.12 -18.28 7.42
CA VAL A 215 3.04 -17.06 8.25
C VAL A 215 4.35 -16.87 9.03
N ALA A 216 4.91 -17.93 9.59
CA ALA A 216 6.19 -17.90 10.29
C ALA A 216 7.33 -17.43 9.37
N VAL A 217 7.37 -17.94 8.14
CA VAL A 217 8.35 -17.48 7.14
C VAL A 217 8.12 -16.00 6.82
N ALA A 218 6.88 -15.57 6.59
CA ALA A 218 6.59 -14.16 6.31
C ALA A 218 7.00 -13.23 7.47
N LEU A 219 6.76 -13.62 8.72
CA LEU A 219 7.19 -12.88 9.92
C LEU A 219 8.71 -12.82 10.03
N ALA A 220 9.42 -13.91 9.74
CA ALA A 220 10.89 -13.91 9.71
C ALA A 220 11.45 -12.91 8.67
N HIS A 221 10.78 -12.78 7.52
CA HIS A 221 11.12 -11.73 6.57
C HIS A 221 10.91 -10.31 7.12
N LEU A 222 10.02 -10.08 8.10
CA LEU A 222 9.80 -8.78 8.75
C LEU A 222 10.78 -8.47 9.86
N GLU A 223 11.08 -9.46 10.70
CA GLU A 223 11.69 -9.25 12.02
C GLU A 223 13.09 -9.86 12.12
N ASP A 224 13.28 -11.08 11.61
CA ASP A 224 14.51 -11.82 11.83
C ASP A 224 15.67 -11.29 10.99
N PRO A 225 16.88 -11.14 11.55
CA PRO A 225 18.05 -10.78 10.76
C PRO A 225 18.40 -11.89 9.77
N VAL A 226 18.82 -11.50 8.56
CA VAL A 226 19.34 -12.46 7.58
C VAL A 226 20.68 -13.01 8.09
N VAL A 227 20.75 -14.32 8.29
CA VAL A 227 22.01 -15.00 8.61
C VAL A 227 22.97 -14.80 7.43
N PRO A 228 24.23 -14.39 7.64
CA PRO A 228 25.19 -14.25 6.54
C PRO A 228 25.37 -15.57 5.78
N PRO A 229 25.33 -15.57 4.43
CA PRO A 229 25.44 -16.81 3.67
C PRO A 229 26.79 -17.53 3.87
N THR A 230 27.87 -16.85 4.30
CA THR A 230 29.14 -17.50 4.65
C THR A 230 29.02 -18.51 5.79
N GLU A 231 28.02 -18.36 6.67
CA GLU A 231 27.73 -19.34 7.73
C GLU A 231 27.33 -20.71 7.16
N TYR A 232 26.81 -20.74 5.93
CA TYR A 232 26.39 -21.97 5.25
C TYR A 232 27.34 -22.38 4.13
N ASN A 233 28.00 -21.43 3.49
CA ASN A 233 29.01 -21.68 2.47
C ASN A 233 30.21 -20.73 2.66
N PRO A 234 31.28 -21.19 3.33
CA PRO A 234 32.47 -20.38 3.61
C PRO A 234 33.26 -19.95 2.36
N ASP A 235 33.01 -20.54 1.20
CA ASP A 235 33.72 -20.23 -0.05
C ASP A 235 33.16 -18.97 -0.75
N ILE A 236 32.10 -18.35 -0.20
CA ILE A 236 31.53 -17.12 -0.73
C ILE A 236 32.51 -15.96 -0.58
N CYS A 237 32.72 -15.20 -1.65
CA CYS A 237 33.60 -14.03 -1.57
C CYS A 237 32.93 -12.85 -0.82
N PRO A 238 33.69 -12.06 -0.03
CA PRO A 238 33.12 -11.01 0.82
C PRO A 238 32.31 -9.96 0.05
N GLY A 239 32.75 -9.55 -1.13
CA GLY A 239 32.01 -8.58 -1.94
C GLY A 239 30.62 -9.09 -2.33
N LEU A 240 30.47 -10.39 -2.63
CA LEU A 240 29.18 -10.96 -3.00
C LEU A 240 28.24 -11.05 -1.79
N GLU A 241 28.76 -11.44 -0.63
CA GLU A 241 27.99 -11.44 0.62
C GLU A 241 27.48 -10.04 0.97
N GLN A 242 28.33 -9.01 0.86
CA GLN A 242 27.91 -7.62 1.12
C GLN A 242 26.78 -7.18 0.18
N ILE A 243 26.81 -7.54 -1.10
CA ILE A 243 25.71 -7.26 -2.04
C ILE A 243 24.42 -7.95 -1.58
N ILE A 244 24.48 -9.24 -1.22
CA ILE A 244 23.32 -10.01 -0.73
C ILE A 244 22.72 -9.35 0.51
N LEU A 245 23.55 -9.00 1.49
CA LEU A 245 23.10 -8.38 2.74
C LEU A 245 22.55 -6.96 2.54
N LYS A 246 23.06 -6.21 1.57
CA LYS A 246 22.52 -4.89 1.20
C LYS A 246 21.17 -5.00 0.48
N CYS A 247 21.03 -5.95 -0.46
CA CYS A 247 19.74 -6.22 -1.12
C CYS A 247 18.66 -6.65 -0.11
N THR A 248 19.03 -7.40 0.91
CA THR A 248 18.10 -8.00 1.89
C THR A 248 17.88 -7.15 3.15
N GLN A 249 18.24 -5.87 3.12
CA GLN A 249 17.90 -4.94 4.20
C GLN A 249 16.38 -4.85 4.39
N LYS A 250 15.91 -4.83 5.64
CA LYS A 250 14.47 -4.81 5.94
C LYS A 250 13.80 -3.52 5.46
N ARG A 251 14.48 -2.40 5.67
CA ARG A 251 14.08 -1.07 5.24
C ARG A 251 14.41 -0.84 3.76
N PRO A 252 13.43 -0.51 2.88
CA PRO A 252 13.68 -0.31 1.45
C PRO A 252 14.71 0.80 1.14
N ASP A 253 14.73 1.88 1.93
CA ASP A 253 15.67 3.00 1.80
C ASP A 253 17.12 2.64 2.17
N MET A 254 17.34 1.51 2.84
CA MET A 254 18.67 0.98 3.15
C MET A 254 19.18 -0.02 2.09
N ARG A 255 18.35 -0.36 1.10
CA ARG A 255 18.73 -1.22 -0.03
C ARG A 255 19.40 -0.39 -1.13
N TYR A 256 19.71 -1.01 -2.26
CA TYR A 256 20.04 -0.27 -3.47
C TYR A 256 18.84 0.56 -3.94
N GLY A 257 19.11 1.74 -4.49
CA GLY A 257 18.08 2.61 -5.05
C GLY A 257 17.52 2.06 -6.36
N ALA A 258 18.40 1.52 -7.21
CA ALA A 258 18.05 0.92 -8.50
C ALA A 258 18.76 -0.41 -8.73
N MET A 259 18.21 -1.23 -9.64
CA MET A 259 18.80 -2.53 -9.99
C MET A 259 20.12 -2.37 -10.76
N GLU A 260 20.31 -1.25 -11.46
CA GLU A 260 21.53 -0.86 -12.15
C GLU A 260 22.73 -0.78 -11.20
N ASP A 261 22.52 -0.27 -9.98
CA ASP A 261 23.56 -0.18 -8.95
C ASP A 261 24.01 -1.58 -8.50
N VAL A 262 23.04 -2.51 -8.38
CA VAL A 262 23.32 -3.92 -8.07
C VAL A 262 24.16 -4.55 -9.19
N ILE A 263 23.84 -4.27 -10.45
CA ILE A 263 24.60 -4.77 -11.61
C ILE A 263 26.04 -4.21 -11.61
N ALA A 264 26.21 -2.93 -11.28
CA ALA A 264 27.52 -2.29 -11.20
C ALA A 264 28.41 -2.97 -10.14
N ASP A 265 27.86 -3.22 -8.95
CA ASP A 265 28.58 -3.87 -7.87
C ASP A 265 28.86 -5.35 -8.15
N LEU A 266 27.90 -6.09 -8.74
CA LEU A 266 28.14 -7.47 -9.18
C LEU A 266 29.28 -7.57 -10.21
N ARG A 267 29.35 -6.63 -11.16
CA ARG A 267 30.45 -6.55 -12.14
C ARG A 267 31.78 -6.21 -11.48
N ARG A 268 31.78 -5.32 -10.50
CA ARG A 268 32.98 -4.98 -9.73
C ARG A 268 33.50 -6.19 -8.96
N VAL A 269 32.62 -6.90 -8.24
CA VAL A 269 32.97 -8.12 -7.48
C VAL A 269 33.43 -9.26 -8.38
N LEU A 270 32.93 -9.34 -9.61
CA LEU A 270 33.40 -10.33 -10.59
C LEU A 270 34.89 -10.14 -10.94
N VAL A 271 35.37 -8.89 -10.92
CA VAL A 271 36.77 -8.52 -11.20
C VAL A 271 37.61 -8.55 -9.92
N ASP A 272 37.09 -7.99 -8.84
CA ASP A 272 37.72 -7.96 -7.52
C ASP A 272 36.78 -8.54 -6.45
N PRO A 273 36.93 -9.84 -6.11
CA PRO A 273 36.09 -10.51 -5.13
C PRO A 273 36.17 -9.94 -3.69
N GLN A 274 37.18 -9.11 -3.42
CA GLN A 274 37.42 -8.47 -2.12
C GLN A 274 36.99 -6.99 -2.11
N ALA A 275 36.39 -6.50 -3.19
CA ALA A 275 35.94 -5.13 -3.28
C ALA A 275 34.96 -4.80 -2.14
N ASP A 276 35.27 -3.75 -1.37
CA ASP A 276 34.35 -3.20 -0.40
C ASP A 276 33.24 -2.45 -1.14
N VAL A 277 32.05 -3.05 -1.18
CA VAL A 277 30.92 -2.46 -1.89
C VAL A 277 30.22 -1.36 -1.09
N LEU A 278 30.50 -1.25 0.20
CA LEU A 278 29.88 -0.30 1.12
C LEU A 278 30.68 1.01 1.25
N ALA A 279 31.98 0.99 0.98
CA ALA A 279 32.85 2.17 1.07
C ALA A 279 32.47 3.32 0.10
N ALA A 280 31.91 3.02 -1.07
CA ALA A 280 31.58 4.03 -2.09
C ALA A 280 30.48 5.03 -1.67
N VAL A 281 29.69 4.70 -0.63
CA VAL A 281 28.58 5.54 -0.15
C VAL A 281 29.06 6.65 0.80
N GLN A 282 30.27 6.57 1.35
CA GLN A 282 30.77 7.54 2.32
C GLN A 282 31.32 8.84 1.71
N GLU A 283 31.59 8.91 0.40
CA GLU A 283 32.15 10.11 -0.23
C GLU A 283 31.09 11.11 -0.74
N GLU A 284 29.82 10.70 -0.93
CA GLU A 284 28.78 11.58 -1.49
C GLU A 284 27.77 12.14 -0.47
N ALA A 285 27.84 11.73 0.80
CA ALA A 285 27.00 12.27 1.85
C ALA A 285 27.66 13.51 2.49
N GLU A 286 27.53 14.69 1.87
CA GLU A 286 27.63 15.93 2.64
C GLU A 286 26.49 15.95 3.66
N PRO A 287 26.77 16.08 4.96
CA PRO A 287 25.72 16.05 5.96
C PRO A 287 24.94 17.36 5.93
N ASP A 288 23.63 17.23 5.80
CA ASP A 288 22.65 18.31 5.96
C ASP A 288 22.91 19.06 7.29
N ALA A 289 22.96 20.38 7.20
CA ALA A 289 23.48 21.27 8.25
C ALA A 289 22.62 21.33 9.53
N ASP A 290 21.45 20.69 9.53
CA ASP A 290 20.49 20.68 10.65
C ASP A 290 20.44 19.37 11.45
N SER A 291 21.31 18.39 11.16
CA SER A 291 21.40 17.17 11.97
C SER A 291 22.26 17.37 13.24
N THR A 292 21.61 17.45 14.39
CA THR A 292 22.30 17.53 15.70
C THR A 292 22.97 16.18 16.01
N ARG A 293 24.31 16.14 15.93
CA ARG A 293 25.12 14.98 16.37
C ARG A 293 25.91 15.29 17.64
N MET A 294 26.09 14.28 18.49
CA MET A 294 26.94 14.39 19.68
C MET A 294 28.41 14.46 19.27
N LEU A 295 29.12 15.49 19.74
CA LEU A 295 30.57 15.67 19.54
C LEU A 295 31.35 14.51 20.18
N THR A 296 32.33 13.98 19.45
CA THR A 296 33.23 12.95 19.98
C THR A 296 34.25 13.52 20.96
N LYS A 297 34.82 12.66 21.83
CA LYS A 297 35.87 13.06 22.80
C LYS A 297 37.13 13.61 22.11
N GLU A 298 37.40 13.21 20.87
CA GLU A 298 38.55 13.67 20.09
C GLU A 298 38.32 15.09 19.54
N GLU A 299 37.11 15.40 19.07
CA GLU A 299 36.71 16.75 18.64
C GLU A 299 36.67 17.74 19.82
N MET A 300 36.24 17.26 21.00
CA MET A 300 36.27 18.05 22.23
C MET A 300 37.70 18.33 22.72
N GLY A 301 38.65 17.42 22.43
CA GLY A 301 40.07 17.61 22.67
C GLY A 301 40.70 18.65 21.73
N ALA A 302 40.33 18.63 20.45
CA ALA A 302 40.83 19.55 19.42
C ALA A 302 40.38 21.00 19.62
N ILE A 303 39.25 21.24 20.30
CA ILE A 303 38.78 22.59 20.67
C ILE A 303 39.51 23.12 21.92
N LYS A 304 39.98 22.23 22.80
CA LYS A 304 40.65 22.58 24.06
C LYS A 304 42.12 22.98 23.86
N GLU A 305 42.77 22.42 22.83
CA GLU A 305 44.10 22.83 22.41
C GLU A 305 43.98 23.90 21.30
N GLY A 306 43.98 25.17 21.68
CA GLY A 306 43.75 26.34 20.81
C GLY A 306 44.70 26.50 19.60
N ARG A 307 44.67 25.57 18.65
CA ARG A 307 45.34 25.64 17.35
C ARG A 307 44.38 26.23 16.34
N ARG A 308 44.39 27.56 16.25
CA ARG A 308 43.86 28.30 15.09
C ARG A 308 44.53 27.78 13.81
N ARG A 309 43.79 27.05 12.97
CA ARG A 309 44.14 26.88 11.56
C ARG A 309 43.89 28.20 10.81
N PRO A 310 44.77 28.62 9.90
CA PRO A 310 44.61 29.87 9.16
C PRO A 310 43.44 29.75 8.17
N ALA A 311 42.61 30.78 8.14
CA ALA A 311 41.54 30.92 7.15
C ALA A 311 42.13 30.94 5.72
N PRO A 312 41.55 30.22 4.75
CA PRO A 312 41.94 30.37 3.36
C PRO A 312 41.56 31.77 2.86
N ARG A 313 42.53 32.42 2.21
CA ARG A 313 42.44 33.75 1.62
C ARG A 313 41.30 33.82 0.60
N LYS A 314 40.39 34.79 0.77
CA LYS A 314 39.51 35.28 -0.31
C LYS A 314 40.37 35.75 -1.48
N LYS A 315 40.31 35.04 -2.60
CA LYS A 315 40.70 35.55 -3.91
C LYS A 315 39.41 35.96 -4.62
N HIS A 316 39.21 37.27 -4.76
CA HIS A 316 38.27 37.81 -5.74
C HIS A 316 38.70 37.31 -7.12
N ARG A 317 37.80 36.57 -7.77
CA ARG A 317 37.74 36.38 -9.21
C ARG A 317 36.25 36.34 -9.54
N ASP A 318 35.89 37.20 -10.47
CA ASP A 318 34.52 37.57 -10.82
C ASP A 318 33.67 36.36 -11.16
N ALA A 319 32.51 36.26 -10.51
CA ALA A 319 31.43 35.42 -10.98
C ALA A 319 30.68 36.24 -12.04
N GLU A 320 30.79 35.81 -13.29
CA GLU A 320 29.80 36.14 -14.30
C GLU A 320 28.47 35.51 -13.86
N GLU A 321 27.45 36.34 -13.74
CA GLU A 321 26.06 35.92 -13.65
C GLU A 321 25.69 35.27 -14.99
N ASP A 322 25.65 33.94 -15.05
CA ASP A 322 24.92 33.24 -16.12
C ASP A 322 23.43 33.25 -15.73
N ASP A 323 22.78 34.31 -16.19
CA ASP A 323 21.34 34.53 -16.25
C ASP A 323 20.71 33.41 -17.12
N VAL A 324 20.08 32.41 -16.48
CA VAL A 324 19.39 31.33 -17.21
C VAL A 324 18.05 31.88 -17.73
N ASN A 325 18.08 32.31 -18.98
CA ASN A 325 16.95 32.82 -19.75
C ASN A 325 15.74 31.84 -19.75
N PRO A 326 14.52 32.26 -19.34
CA PRO A 326 13.30 31.43 -19.29
C PRO A 326 12.75 30.94 -20.64
N GLN A 327 13.54 31.06 -21.72
CA GLN A 327 13.18 30.63 -23.07
C GLN A 327 13.53 29.17 -23.38
N PHE A 328 14.37 28.50 -22.57
CA PHE A 328 14.77 27.10 -22.84
C PHE A 328 13.75 26.05 -22.34
N ASP A 329 13.04 26.29 -21.24
CA ASP A 329 12.02 25.36 -20.72
C ASP A 329 10.78 25.26 -21.60
N ARG A 330 10.45 26.34 -22.35
CA ARG A 330 9.34 26.36 -23.31
C ARG A 330 9.61 25.58 -24.59
N ILE A 331 10.88 25.42 -24.96
CA ILE A 331 11.28 24.69 -26.17
C ILE A 331 11.25 23.17 -25.92
N VAL A 332 11.65 22.73 -24.73
CA VAL A 332 11.63 21.30 -24.35
C VAL A 332 10.20 20.79 -24.14
N THR A 333 9.32 21.60 -23.55
CA THR A 333 7.87 21.27 -23.45
C THR A 333 7.16 21.31 -24.80
N ALA A 334 7.51 22.25 -25.70
CA ALA A 334 6.93 22.30 -27.05
C ALA A 334 7.30 21.08 -27.92
N ILE A 335 8.52 20.56 -27.82
CA ILE A 335 8.95 19.37 -28.55
C ILE A 335 8.19 18.11 -28.06
N GLY A 336 7.91 18.02 -26.76
CA GLY A 336 7.12 16.93 -26.18
C GLY A 336 5.66 16.91 -26.63
N VAL A 337 5.03 18.08 -26.75
CA VAL A 337 3.63 18.21 -27.22
C VAL A 337 3.50 17.85 -28.70
N VAL A 338 4.45 18.28 -29.53
CA VAL A 338 4.48 17.94 -30.98
C VAL A 338 4.66 16.43 -31.20
N ALA A 339 5.48 15.77 -30.39
CA ALA A 339 5.67 14.32 -30.46
C ALA A 339 4.40 13.54 -30.05
N ALA A 340 3.66 14.02 -29.03
CA ALA A 340 2.41 13.42 -28.59
C ALA A 340 1.28 13.59 -29.63
N ILE A 341 1.18 14.76 -30.27
CA ILE A 341 0.17 15.02 -31.32
C ILE A 341 0.43 14.14 -32.57
N LEU A 342 1.69 13.95 -32.95
CA LEU A 342 2.07 13.05 -34.05
C LEU A 342 1.69 11.59 -33.78
N ILE A 343 1.84 11.13 -32.53
CA ILE A 343 1.45 9.77 -32.14
C ILE A 343 -0.07 9.59 -32.20
N VAL A 344 -0.83 10.58 -31.75
CA VAL A 344 -2.31 10.55 -31.79
C VAL A 344 -2.84 10.60 -33.22
N ALA A 345 -2.24 11.41 -34.10
CA ALA A 345 -2.60 11.47 -35.52
C ALA A 345 -2.36 10.14 -36.26
N VAL A 346 -1.26 9.44 -35.95
CA VAL A 346 -0.96 8.11 -36.51
C VAL A 346 -1.98 7.06 -36.03
N VAL A 347 -2.43 7.15 -34.77
CA VAL A 347 -3.45 6.25 -34.21
C VAL A 347 -4.83 6.48 -34.84
N ILE A 348 -5.23 7.74 -35.07
CA ILE A 348 -6.49 8.09 -35.73
C ILE A 348 -6.50 7.64 -37.20
N PHE A 349 -5.37 7.80 -37.91
CA PHE A 349 -5.20 7.33 -39.29
C PHE A 349 -5.23 5.79 -39.41
N LEU A 350 -4.76 5.07 -38.40
CA LEU A 350 -4.85 3.60 -38.35
C LEU A 350 -6.28 3.13 -38.04
N LEU A 351 -7.03 3.88 -37.23
CA LEU A 351 -8.43 3.59 -36.90
C LEU A 351 -9.39 3.90 -38.05
N SER A 352 -9.15 4.94 -38.85
CA SER A 352 -9.95 5.25 -40.03
C SER A 352 -9.82 4.22 -41.17
N ARG A 353 -8.77 3.39 -41.15
CA ARG A 353 -8.60 2.25 -42.08
C ARG A 353 -9.41 1.01 -41.71
N LEU A 354 -9.98 0.94 -40.49
CA LEU A 354 -10.69 -0.26 -40.00
C LEU A 354 -12.23 -0.20 -40.13
N THR A 355 -12.81 0.96 -40.45
CA THR A 355 -14.27 1.09 -40.61
C THR A 355 -14.67 1.29 -42.07
N GLY A 356 -14.84 0.16 -42.77
CA GLY A 356 -15.31 0.11 -44.16
C GLY A 356 -16.77 0.56 -44.34
N LEU A 357 -16.99 1.86 -44.53
CA LEU A 357 -18.22 2.40 -45.10
C LEU A 357 -17.88 3.20 -46.36
N PHE A 358 -18.77 3.08 -47.37
CA PHE A 358 -18.74 3.64 -48.73
C PHE A 358 -18.08 2.77 -49.80
N THR A 359 -18.90 1.85 -50.32
CA THR A 359 -18.82 1.36 -51.69
C THR A 359 -19.50 2.35 -52.65
N PRO A 360 -19.03 2.44 -53.91
CA PRO A 360 -20.00 2.44 -55.00
C PRO A 360 -19.61 1.51 -56.18
N ARG A 361 -20.60 0.74 -56.64
CA ARG A 361 -20.72 0.19 -58.02
C ARG A 361 -21.23 1.32 -58.93
N THR A 362 -21.08 1.43 -60.25
CA THR A 362 -20.60 0.61 -61.38
C THR A 362 -20.51 1.58 -62.58
N SER A 363 -19.56 1.41 -63.52
CA SER A 363 -19.86 1.27 -64.96
C SER A 363 -18.59 1.22 -65.85
N GLU A 364 -18.60 0.15 -66.66
CA GLU A 364 -17.92 -0.21 -67.90
C GLU A 364 -16.71 0.53 -68.51
N ASN A 365 -15.78 -0.35 -68.93
CA ASN A 365 -14.92 -0.35 -70.12
C ASN A 365 -13.72 0.62 -70.18
N ILE A 366 -12.51 0.06 -70.08
CA ILE A 366 -11.61 -0.18 -71.22
C ILE A 366 -10.43 -1.04 -70.75
N ARG A 367 -10.08 -2.06 -71.56
CA ARG A 367 -8.86 -2.89 -71.40
C ARG A 367 -7.61 -2.01 -71.50
N THR A 368 -6.52 -2.36 -70.81
CA THR A 368 -5.16 -2.59 -71.37
C THR A 368 -4.06 -2.41 -70.28
N THR A 369 -3.30 -3.49 -70.07
CA THR A 369 -1.89 -3.63 -69.60
C THR A 369 -1.38 -3.07 -68.28
N ALA A 370 -0.68 -3.96 -67.57
CA ALA A 370 0.25 -3.73 -66.47
C ALA A 370 1.36 -2.72 -66.77
N ALA A 371 1.77 -1.94 -65.75
CA ALA A 371 3.14 -1.53 -65.51
C ALA A 371 3.30 -0.88 -64.12
N ALA A 372 4.27 -1.41 -63.37
CA ALA A 372 5.24 -0.73 -62.52
C ALA A 372 4.83 0.47 -61.64
N GLU A 373 5.05 0.26 -60.34
CA GLU A 373 5.26 1.26 -59.30
C GLU A 373 6.11 2.44 -59.81
N THR A 374 5.54 3.64 -59.77
CA THR A 374 6.29 4.90 -59.88
C THR A 374 5.76 5.86 -58.83
N SER A 375 6.68 6.40 -58.03
CA SER A 375 6.53 7.43 -57.00
C SER A 375 5.50 8.51 -57.33
N LEU A 376 4.60 8.80 -56.38
CA LEU A 376 3.78 10.02 -56.44
C LEU A 376 4.45 11.19 -55.70
N PRO A 377 4.27 12.42 -56.21
CA PRO A 377 4.90 13.65 -55.72
C PRO A 377 4.13 14.24 -54.53
N ALA A 378 4.81 15.13 -53.80
CA ALA A 378 4.19 15.99 -52.80
C ALA A 378 3.07 16.84 -53.43
N VAL A 379 1.88 16.80 -52.85
CA VAL A 379 0.78 17.71 -53.19
C VAL A 379 0.98 18.98 -52.36
N GLU A 380 1.41 20.06 -53.01
CA GLU A 380 1.26 21.42 -52.49
C GLU A 380 -0.23 21.80 -52.49
N VAL A 381 -0.77 22.14 -51.32
CA VAL A 381 -2.12 22.69 -51.18
C VAL A 381 -2.07 24.17 -51.59
N THR A 382 -2.57 24.49 -52.78
CA THR A 382 -2.89 25.87 -53.18
C THR A 382 -4.13 26.33 -52.43
N ILE A 383 -3.94 27.16 -51.40
CA ILE A 383 -5.01 27.90 -50.72
C ILE A 383 -5.57 28.92 -51.72
N SER A 384 -6.88 28.91 -51.93
CA SER A 384 -7.59 29.97 -52.70
C SER A 384 -7.89 31.16 -51.80
N ASP A 385 -7.99 32.38 -52.36
CA ASP A 385 -8.07 33.68 -51.65
C ASP A 385 -9.21 33.84 -50.62
N ASN A 386 -10.08 32.84 -50.41
CA ASN A 386 -11.25 32.91 -49.51
C ASN A 386 -11.36 31.75 -48.48
N GLN A 387 -10.30 30.97 -48.30
CA GLN A 387 -10.25 29.85 -47.34
C GLN A 387 -9.17 30.07 -46.28
N VAL A 388 -9.49 29.73 -45.03
CA VAL A 388 -8.60 29.82 -43.87
C VAL A 388 -8.45 28.45 -43.23
N SER A 389 -7.24 28.13 -42.77
CA SER A 389 -6.96 26.87 -42.08
C SER A 389 -7.44 26.94 -40.62
N MET A 390 -8.13 25.90 -40.16
CA MET A 390 -8.69 25.81 -38.83
C MET A 390 -7.58 25.74 -37.76
N PRO A 391 -7.50 26.68 -36.79
CA PRO A 391 -6.51 26.63 -35.73
C PRO A 391 -6.85 25.56 -34.67
N SER A 392 -5.84 25.16 -33.89
CA SER A 392 -6.03 24.32 -32.69
C SER A 392 -6.57 25.17 -31.55
N ILE A 393 -7.76 24.83 -31.03
CA ILE A 393 -8.37 25.54 -29.90
C ILE A 393 -8.68 24.64 -28.70
N LEU A 394 -8.34 23.35 -28.77
CA LEU A 394 -8.49 22.42 -27.66
C LEU A 394 -7.60 22.81 -26.48
N GLY A 395 -8.14 22.75 -25.26
CA GLY A 395 -7.45 23.15 -24.04
C GLY A 395 -7.32 24.67 -23.82
N MET A 396 -7.70 25.50 -24.80
CA MET A 396 -7.80 26.95 -24.61
C MET A 396 -9.03 27.30 -23.78
N THR A 397 -8.96 28.41 -23.04
CA THR A 397 -10.15 28.97 -22.40
C THR A 397 -11.17 29.44 -23.44
N GLU A 398 -12.45 29.52 -23.07
CA GLU A 398 -13.52 30.02 -23.96
C GLU A 398 -13.18 31.39 -24.57
N GLU A 399 -12.49 32.27 -23.84
CA GLU A 399 -12.06 33.57 -24.37
C GLU A 399 -10.89 33.48 -25.36
N GLU A 400 -9.89 32.66 -25.07
CA GLU A 400 -8.71 32.47 -25.93
C GLU A 400 -9.10 31.80 -27.24
N ALA A 401 -9.93 30.75 -27.19
CA ALA A 401 -10.43 30.06 -28.36
C ALA A 401 -11.23 31.02 -29.28
N ARG A 402 -12.07 31.89 -28.68
CA ARG A 402 -12.83 32.89 -29.42
C ARG A 402 -11.94 33.90 -30.14
N ARG A 403 -10.86 34.34 -29.48
CA ARG A 403 -9.87 35.26 -30.09
C ARG A 403 -9.11 34.56 -31.21
N ALA A 404 -8.61 33.34 -30.98
CA ALA A 404 -7.88 32.57 -31.97
C ALA A 404 -8.70 32.32 -33.24
N LEU A 405 -9.99 32.00 -33.10
CA LEU A 405 -10.89 31.84 -34.25
C LEU A 405 -11.18 33.18 -34.95
N SER A 406 -11.40 34.25 -34.19
CA SER A 406 -11.65 35.58 -34.76
C SER A 406 -10.44 36.12 -35.54
N ASP A 407 -9.22 35.85 -35.09
CA ASP A 407 -7.98 36.26 -35.78
C ASP A 407 -7.82 35.57 -37.14
N CYS A 408 -8.41 34.37 -37.28
CA CYS A 408 -8.53 33.62 -38.52
C CYS A 408 -9.80 33.97 -39.33
N GLY A 409 -10.62 34.92 -38.88
CA GLY A 409 -11.87 35.28 -39.53
C GLY A 409 -12.97 34.21 -39.43
N LEU A 410 -12.93 33.36 -38.40
CA LEU A 410 -13.94 32.35 -38.08
C LEU A 410 -14.77 32.80 -36.86
N THR A 411 -15.99 32.27 -36.70
CA THR A 411 -16.82 32.53 -35.53
C THR A 411 -16.89 31.30 -34.63
N MET A 412 -17.09 31.53 -33.32
CA MET A 412 -17.18 30.46 -32.32
C MET A 412 -18.56 30.43 -31.69
N THR A 413 -19.20 29.26 -31.68
CA THR A 413 -20.46 29.00 -30.99
C THR A 413 -20.30 27.88 -29.98
N VAL A 414 -20.69 28.12 -28.73
CA VAL A 414 -20.69 27.07 -27.71
C VAL A 414 -21.90 26.16 -27.92
N THR A 415 -21.66 24.92 -28.35
CA THR A 415 -22.71 23.94 -28.67
C THR A 415 -23.14 23.11 -27.47
N ALA A 416 -22.25 22.87 -26.52
CA ALA A 416 -22.53 22.11 -25.30
C ALA A 416 -21.57 22.48 -24.16
N ARG A 417 -21.93 22.08 -22.94
CA ARG A 417 -21.04 22.08 -21.77
C ARG A 417 -21.14 20.71 -21.08
N GLU A 418 -20.02 20.03 -20.92
CA GLU A 418 -19.97 18.63 -20.44
C GLU A 418 -18.80 18.42 -19.48
N TYR A 419 -18.86 17.39 -18.63
CA TYR A 419 -17.77 17.06 -17.72
C TYR A 419 -16.60 16.40 -18.47
N SER A 420 -15.37 16.72 -18.06
CA SER A 420 -14.16 16.14 -18.62
C SER A 420 -13.12 15.86 -17.54
N ASP A 421 -12.52 14.67 -17.62
CA ASP A 421 -11.36 14.31 -16.81
C ASP A 421 -10.04 14.82 -17.43
N ASN A 422 -10.05 15.32 -18.67
CA ASN A 422 -8.86 15.70 -19.42
C ASN A 422 -8.70 17.22 -19.62
N TYR A 423 -9.74 17.99 -19.32
CA TYR A 423 -9.77 19.44 -19.53
C TYR A 423 -10.35 20.13 -18.30
N GLU A 424 -9.70 21.18 -17.83
CA GLU A 424 -10.15 21.95 -16.67
C GLU A 424 -11.46 22.69 -16.98
N GLU A 425 -12.18 23.09 -15.94
CA GLU A 425 -13.42 23.86 -16.09
C GLU A 425 -13.17 25.14 -16.91
N GLY A 426 -14.01 25.37 -17.92
CA GLY A 426 -13.92 26.54 -18.80
C GLY A 426 -13.01 26.39 -20.03
N GLN A 427 -12.33 25.24 -20.18
CA GLN A 427 -11.53 24.93 -21.38
C GLN A 427 -12.37 24.29 -22.49
N VAL A 428 -11.99 24.52 -23.74
CA VAL A 428 -12.57 23.84 -24.91
C VAL A 428 -12.11 22.38 -24.94
N MET A 429 -13.06 21.45 -24.83
CA MET A 429 -12.79 20.00 -24.85
C MET A 429 -13.08 19.34 -26.21
N SER A 430 -13.85 19.99 -27.07
CA SER A 430 -14.06 19.55 -28.46
C SER A 430 -14.41 20.72 -29.38
N GLN A 431 -14.11 20.56 -30.67
CA GLN A 431 -14.45 21.47 -31.75
C GLN A 431 -15.09 20.69 -32.91
N THR A 432 -16.06 21.28 -33.62
CA THR A 432 -16.78 20.60 -34.72
C THR A 432 -15.97 20.49 -36.01
N VAL A 433 -15.05 21.43 -36.25
CA VAL A 433 -14.14 21.45 -37.41
C VAL A 433 -12.77 21.03 -36.91
N VAL A 434 -12.12 20.07 -37.56
CA VAL A 434 -10.83 19.53 -37.11
C VAL A 434 -9.71 20.54 -37.42
N GLU A 435 -8.70 20.59 -36.56
CA GLU A 435 -7.49 21.39 -36.79
C GLU A 435 -6.87 21.08 -38.17
N GLY A 436 -6.46 22.13 -38.88
CA GLY A 436 -5.82 22.02 -40.19
C GLY A 436 -6.78 22.02 -41.39
N ASP A 437 -8.08 21.76 -41.18
CA ASP A 437 -9.08 21.80 -42.26
C ASP A 437 -9.19 23.20 -42.87
N ALA A 438 -9.27 23.27 -44.20
CA ALA A 438 -9.52 24.51 -44.91
C ALA A 438 -11.03 24.81 -44.91
N VAL A 439 -11.42 25.90 -44.25
CA VAL A 439 -12.81 26.36 -44.15
C VAL A 439 -12.98 27.75 -44.76
N GLU A 440 -14.18 28.05 -45.23
CA GLU A 440 -14.48 29.38 -45.76
C GLU A 440 -14.43 30.43 -44.63
N GLN A 441 -13.95 31.63 -44.95
CA GLN A 441 -13.93 32.73 -44.00
C GLN A 441 -15.37 33.04 -43.51
N GLY A 442 -15.55 33.18 -42.20
CA GLY A 442 -16.86 33.37 -41.56
C GLY A 442 -17.59 32.07 -41.21
N THR A 443 -16.96 30.90 -41.36
CA THR A 443 -17.52 29.62 -40.88
C THR A 443 -17.70 29.64 -39.36
N ASP A 444 -18.84 29.11 -38.90
CA ASP A 444 -19.15 28.98 -37.48
C ASP A 444 -18.67 27.64 -36.92
N VAL A 445 -17.77 27.70 -35.95
CA VAL A 445 -17.17 26.54 -35.29
C VAL A 445 -17.91 26.28 -33.98
N GLY A 446 -18.55 25.13 -33.89
CA GLY A 446 -19.14 24.63 -32.65
C GLY A 446 -18.07 24.13 -31.69
N VAL A 447 -18.17 24.51 -30.41
CA VAL A 447 -17.25 24.05 -29.36
C VAL A 447 -18.01 23.51 -28.14
N THR A 448 -17.47 22.47 -27.51
CA THR A 448 -17.94 22.01 -26.20
C THR A 448 -16.96 22.47 -25.13
N ILE A 449 -17.49 23.10 -24.07
CA ILE A 449 -16.69 23.59 -22.94
C ILE A 449 -16.75 22.60 -21.78
N SER A 450 -15.60 22.33 -21.17
CA SER A 450 -15.48 21.46 -20.01
C SER A 450 -16.10 22.11 -18.76
N LEU A 451 -16.84 21.31 -17.99
CA LEU A 451 -17.32 21.63 -16.63
C LEU A 451 -16.36 21.15 -15.54
N GLY A 452 -15.16 20.69 -15.92
CA GLY A 452 -14.22 19.99 -15.03
C GLY A 452 -14.60 18.53 -14.80
N SER A 453 -13.94 17.86 -13.84
CA SER A 453 -14.24 16.47 -13.51
C SER A 453 -15.53 16.36 -12.68
N ASP A 454 -16.34 15.34 -12.95
CA ASP A 454 -17.53 14.98 -12.17
C ASP A 454 -17.20 14.12 -10.94
N LYS A 455 -15.91 13.89 -10.66
CA LYS A 455 -15.44 13.12 -9.52
C LYS A 455 -15.32 14.01 -8.28
N VAL A 456 -15.74 13.46 -7.15
CA VAL A 456 -15.50 14.03 -5.83
C VAL A 456 -14.08 13.66 -5.41
N ASP A 457 -13.27 14.66 -5.09
CA ASP A 457 -11.97 14.46 -4.42
C ASP A 457 -12.18 14.19 -2.92
N LEU A 458 -11.82 12.99 -2.48
CA LEU A 458 -12.01 12.53 -1.11
C LEU A 458 -10.87 12.98 -0.20
N ALA A 459 -9.69 13.31 -0.75
CA ALA A 459 -8.58 13.89 0.00
C ALA A 459 -8.95 15.24 0.60
N ALA A 460 -9.74 16.03 -0.13
CA ALA A 460 -10.25 17.32 0.35
C ALA A 460 -11.27 17.20 1.51
N LEU A 461 -11.79 16.00 1.80
CA LEU A 461 -12.85 15.77 2.80
C LEU A 461 -12.32 15.42 4.20
N ASN A 462 -11.00 15.26 4.38
CA ASN A 462 -10.35 14.98 5.67
C ASN A 462 -10.96 13.80 6.44
N LEU A 463 -11.35 12.73 5.72
CA LEU A 463 -12.11 11.61 6.29
C LEU A 463 -11.38 10.87 7.42
N THR A 464 -10.04 10.87 7.43
CA THR A 464 -9.21 10.22 8.46
C THR A 464 -9.22 10.93 9.82
N GLN A 465 -9.73 12.17 9.87
CA GLN A 465 -9.87 12.94 11.12
C GLN A 465 -11.27 12.81 11.73
N MET A 466 -12.11 11.92 11.20
CA MET A 466 -13.50 11.76 11.57
C MET A 466 -13.81 10.35 12.10
N THR A 467 -14.93 10.22 12.81
CA THR A 467 -15.48 8.91 13.12
C THR A 467 -16.04 8.26 11.84
N ALA A 468 -16.13 6.92 11.82
CA ALA A 468 -16.72 6.21 10.69
C ALA A 468 -18.15 6.67 10.36
N ASP A 469 -18.93 7.02 11.38
CA ASP A 469 -20.31 7.52 11.22
C ASP A 469 -20.35 8.92 10.59
N GLN A 470 -19.46 9.82 11.03
CA GLN A 470 -19.33 11.16 10.47
C GLN A 470 -18.86 11.11 9.01
N ALA A 471 -17.82 10.31 8.72
CA ALA A 471 -17.31 10.13 7.37
C ALA A 471 -18.36 9.51 6.44
N GLU A 472 -19.14 8.52 6.91
CA GLU A 472 -20.20 7.93 6.11
C GLU A 472 -21.33 8.93 5.79
N ALA A 473 -21.74 9.74 6.77
CA ALA A 473 -22.76 10.77 6.54
C ALA A 473 -22.31 11.78 5.48
N LEU A 474 -21.05 12.25 5.56
CA LEU A 474 -20.48 13.18 4.59
C LEU A 474 -20.39 12.59 3.19
N LEU A 475 -19.97 11.33 3.06
CA LEU A 475 -19.89 10.64 1.77
C LEU A 475 -21.28 10.43 1.15
N LYS A 476 -22.29 10.10 1.97
CA LYS A 476 -23.68 9.98 1.51
C LYS A 476 -24.26 11.31 1.01
N GLU A 477 -23.90 12.43 1.62
CA GLU A 477 -24.27 13.77 1.15
C GLU A 477 -23.71 14.05 -0.26
N LYS A 478 -22.52 13.53 -0.55
CA LYS A 478 -21.90 13.58 -1.89
C LYS A 478 -22.45 12.54 -2.87
N ASN A 479 -23.56 11.86 -2.53
CA ASN A 479 -24.17 10.78 -3.29
C ASN A 479 -23.24 9.58 -3.52
N LEU A 480 -22.30 9.32 -2.63
CA LEU A 480 -21.40 8.16 -2.70
C LEU A 480 -21.94 7.01 -1.86
N LEU A 481 -21.70 5.78 -2.32
CA LEU A 481 -22.01 4.58 -1.56
C LEU A 481 -20.84 4.28 -0.62
N VAL A 482 -21.13 3.83 0.60
CA VAL A 482 -20.09 3.60 1.62
C VAL A 482 -20.05 2.13 2.02
N GLN A 483 -18.87 1.55 2.02
CA GLN A 483 -18.59 0.24 2.61
C GLN A 483 -17.64 0.42 3.79
N ARG A 484 -17.92 -0.21 4.92
CA ARG A 484 -17.00 -0.22 6.08
C ARG A 484 -16.21 -1.52 6.11
N ARG A 485 -14.95 -1.42 6.49
CA ARG A 485 -14.09 -2.55 6.86
C ARG A 485 -13.41 -2.24 8.16
N GLU A 486 -13.33 -3.23 9.02
CA GLU A 486 -12.66 -3.12 10.31
C GLU A 486 -11.19 -3.54 10.17
N GLU A 487 -10.29 -2.80 10.81
CA GLU A 487 -8.85 -3.05 10.81
C GLU A 487 -8.26 -2.64 12.17
N PRO A 488 -7.39 -3.45 12.80
CA PRO A 488 -6.72 -3.06 14.01
C PRO A 488 -5.71 -1.93 13.75
N ASN A 489 -5.62 -0.98 14.67
CA ASN A 489 -4.67 0.12 14.60
C ASN A 489 -4.30 0.63 16.00
N ASP A 490 -3.00 0.69 16.29
CA ASP A 490 -2.50 1.03 17.62
C ASP A 490 -2.49 2.55 17.91
N THR A 491 -2.69 3.37 16.87
CA THR A 491 -2.57 4.84 16.92
C THR A 491 -3.89 5.56 16.70
N VAL A 492 -4.83 4.94 15.97
CA VAL A 492 -6.13 5.52 15.65
C VAL A 492 -7.17 4.99 16.64
N PRO A 493 -7.90 5.85 17.36
CA PRO A 493 -8.93 5.43 18.31
C PRO A 493 -9.98 4.51 17.67
N GLN A 494 -10.50 3.56 18.44
CA GLN A 494 -11.56 2.66 17.99
C GLN A 494 -12.76 3.46 17.45
N GLY A 495 -13.26 3.08 16.27
CA GLY A 495 -14.39 3.73 15.60
C GLY A 495 -14.01 4.88 14.67
N ASN A 496 -12.75 5.32 14.64
CA ASN A 496 -12.26 6.34 13.71
C ASN A 496 -11.76 5.75 12.39
N VAL A 497 -11.82 6.55 11.33
CA VAL A 497 -11.35 6.15 10.00
C VAL A 497 -9.82 6.16 9.96
N ILE A 498 -9.22 5.00 9.66
CA ILE A 498 -7.77 4.86 9.45
C ILE A 498 -7.40 5.38 8.05
N ARG A 499 -8.14 4.92 7.05
CA ARG A 499 -7.88 5.19 5.62
C ARG A 499 -9.14 4.89 4.80
N TYR A 500 -9.14 5.30 3.54
CA TYR A 500 -10.23 5.05 2.61
C TYR A 500 -9.72 4.77 1.20
N SER A 501 -10.58 4.22 0.34
CA SER A 501 -10.27 3.96 -1.07
C SER A 501 -11.56 3.92 -1.90
N PRO A 502 -11.60 4.46 -3.13
CA PRO A 502 -10.52 5.19 -3.85
C PRO A 502 -10.26 6.61 -3.29
N GLU A 503 -9.35 7.38 -3.90
CA GLU A 503 -9.09 8.81 -3.55
C GLU A 503 -10.06 9.79 -4.22
N THR A 504 -10.60 9.43 -5.39
CA THR A 504 -11.65 10.19 -6.07
C THR A 504 -12.78 9.25 -6.49
N ALA A 505 -14.03 9.68 -6.41
CA ALA A 505 -15.19 8.85 -6.76
C ALA A 505 -16.31 9.66 -7.42
N LYS A 506 -17.01 9.06 -8.38
CA LYS A 506 -18.22 9.64 -8.99
C LYS A 506 -19.45 9.32 -8.14
N ALA A 507 -20.48 10.16 -8.23
CA ALA A 507 -21.77 9.90 -7.60
C ALA A 507 -22.29 8.50 -7.95
N GLY A 508 -22.66 7.72 -6.93
CA GLY A 508 -23.11 6.33 -7.03
C GLY A 508 -22.00 5.28 -6.92
N GLU A 509 -20.72 5.65 -6.90
CA GLU A 509 -19.61 4.71 -6.70
C GLU A 509 -19.37 4.38 -5.22
N ASN A 510 -18.71 3.24 -4.96
CA ASN A 510 -18.41 2.78 -3.60
C ASN A 510 -17.07 3.34 -3.10
N VAL A 511 -17.11 3.96 -1.92
CA VAL A 511 -15.95 4.33 -1.10
C VAL A 511 -15.86 3.37 0.07
N THR A 512 -14.72 2.70 0.22
CA THR A 512 -14.46 1.83 1.37
C THR A 512 -13.77 2.64 2.46
N LEU A 513 -14.39 2.73 3.64
CA LEU A 513 -13.78 3.27 4.87
C LEU A 513 -13.18 2.12 5.68
N TYR A 514 -11.91 2.23 6.05
CA TYR A 514 -11.24 1.32 6.97
C TYR A 514 -11.30 1.94 8.37
N VAL A 515 -11.98 1.27 9.29
CA VAL A 515 -12.32 1.76 10.62
C VAL A 515 -11.49 1.03 11.66
N SER A 516 -10.88 1.79 12.57
CA SER A 516 -10.07 1.23 13.64
C SER A 516 -10.89 0.39 14.60
N THR A 517 -10.43 -0.82 14.88
CA THR A 517 -10.93 -1.64 15.99
C THR A 517 -10.12 -1.41 17.28
N GLY A 518 -9.20 -0.46 17.28
CA GLY A 518 -8.20 -0.31 18.34
C GLY A 518 -6.97 -1.21 18.13
N PRO A 519 -6.04 -1.24 19.11
CA PRO A 519 -4.76 -1.95 18.99
C PRO A 519 -4.92 -3.44 18.73
N GLN A 520 -3.95 -4.04 18.03
CA GLN A 520 -3.98 -5.48 17.76
C GLN A 520 -3.67 -6.27 19.04
N VAL A 521 -4.63 -7.10 19.47
CA VAL A 521 -4.52 -7.94 20.67
C VAL A 521 -4.51 -9.41 20.28
N VAL A 522 -3.52 -10.16 20.75
CA VAL A 522 -3.43 -11.61 20.54
C VAL A 522 -4.09 -12.30 21.73
N PRO A 523 -5.04 -13.24 21.52
CA PRO A 523 -5.70 -13.93 22.62
C PRO A 523 -4.70 -14.64 23.56
N GLY A 524 -4.82 -14.38 24.85
CA GLY A 524 -3.96 -14.86 25.92
C GLY A 524 -2.65 -14.10 26.08
N GLN A 525 -2.25 -13.24 25.14
CA GLN A 525 -0.99 -12.51 25.23
C GLN A 525 -1.13 -11.25 26.08
N VAL A 526 -0.27 -11.08 27.08
CA VAL A 526 -0.26 -9.90 27.96
C VAL A 526 0.20 -8.67 27.15
N PRO A 527 -0.63 -7.62 27.03
CA PRO A 527 -0.26 -6.40 26.33
C PRO A 527 0.69 -5.52 27.17
N GLU A 528 1.34 -4.53 26.52
CA GLU A 528 2.09 -3.48 27.22
C GLU A 528 1.11 -2.44 27.77
N LEU A 529 1.02 -2.38 29.10
CA LEU A 529 0.13 -1.50 29.84
C LEU A 529 0.86 -0.25 30.33
N ARG A 530 2.19 -0.27 30.48
CA ARG A 530 2.95 0.87 31.00
C ARG A 530 2.85 2.06 30.05
N GLY A 531 2.70 3.25 30.62
CA GLY A 531 2.50 4.49 29.88
C GLY A 531 1.10 4.67 29.32
N ARG A 532 0.17 3.75 29.58
CA ARG A 532 -1.26 3.86 29.21
C ARG A 532 -2.10 4.29 30.41
N ASP A 533 -3.25 4.87 30.13
CA ASP A 533 -4.29 5.08 31.14
C ASP A 533 -5.04 3.77 31.44
N GLN A 534 -5.78 3.77 32.55
CA GLN A 534 -6.52 2.59 33.02
C GLN A 534 -7.54 2.07 32.00
N VAL A 535 -8.28 2.96 31.33
CA VAL A 535 -9.34 2.58 30.38
C VAL A 535 -8.74 1.86 29.18
N THR A 536 -7.64 2.41 28.66
CA THR A 536 -6.88 1.80 27.57
C THR A 536 -6.33 0.43 27.97
N ALA A 537 -5.78 0.32 29.18
CA ALA A 537 -5.22 -0.92 29.69
C ALA A 537 -6.26 -2.03 29.87
N ASP A 538 -7.42 -1.70 30.44
CA ASP A 538 -8.53 -2.65 30.62
C ASP A 538 -9.08 -3.12 29.27
N ALA A 539 -9.18 -2.22 28.29
CA ALA A 539 -9.60 -2.57 26.93
C ALA A 539 -8.60 -3.52 26.25
N LEU A 540 -7.30 -3.27 26.42
CA LEU A 540 -6.24 -4.14 25.89
C LEU A 540 -6.28 -5.54 26.51
N LEU A 541 -6.44 -5.62 27.84
CA LEU A 541 -6.58 -6.90 28.54
C LEU A 541 -7.83 -7.66 28.11
N ALA A 542 -8.99 -6.98 28.06
CA ALA A 542 -10.24 -7.58 27.63
C ALA A 542 -10.16 -8.08 26.17
N GLY A 543 -9.55 -7.29 25.28
CA GLY A 543 -9.31 -7.67 23.90
C GLY A 543 -8.38 -8.88 23.75
N ALA A 544 -7.39 -9.02 24.63
CA ALA A 544 -6.55 -10.22 24.73
C ALA A 544 -7.26 -11.40 25.43
N GLY A 545 -8.51 -11.25 25.88
CA GLY A 545 -9.21 -12.29 26.63
C GLY A 545 -8.63 -12.54 28.02
N LEU A 546 -7.93 -11.56 28.58
CA LEU A 546 -7.40 -11.52 29.94
C LEU A 546 -8.30 -10.63 30.81
N THR A 547 -8.12 -10.71 32.13
CA THR A 547 -8.89 -9.89 33.09
C THR A 547 -7.97 -8.96 33.86
N THR A 548 -8.49 -7.80 34.24
CA THR A 548 -7.79 -6.90 35.15
C THR A 548 -7.73 -7.51 36.54
N GLY A 549 -6.52 -7.61 37.08
CA GLY A 549 -6.25 -8.08 38.44
C GLY A 549 -6.34 -6.94 39.46
N THR A 550 -5.37 -6.92 40.37
CA THR A 550 -5.22 -5.89 41.40
C THR A 550 -4.66 -4.60 40.78
N VAL A 551 -5.34 -3.48 41.02
CA VAL A 551 -4.85 -2.16 40.63
C VAL A 551 -4.38 -1.43 41.89
N THR A 552 -3.11 -1.08 41.96
CA THR A 552 -2.53 -0.30 43.08
C THR A 552 -2.05 1.07 42.61
N TYR A 553 -1.80 1.98 43.56
CA TYR A 553 -1.35 3.34 43.28
C TYR A 553 -0.03 3.61 43.98
N GLU A 554 0.89 4.27 43.29
CA GLU A 554 2.19 4.67 43.83
C GLU A 554 2.52 6.08 43.33
N ALA A 555 3.13 6.89 44.19
CA ALA A 555 3.55 8.23 43.81
C ALA A 555 4.70 8.18 42.78
N SER A 556 4.58 8.94 41.69
CA SER A 556 5.66 9.10 40.71
C SER A 556 5.93 10.57 40.42
N ASP A 557 7.18 10.99 40.62
CA ASP A 557 7.64 12.34 40.25
C ASP A 557 7.86 12.50 38.73
N THR A 558 7.86 11.38 37.99
CA THR A 558 8.23 11.33 36.57
C THR A 558 7.09 10.94 35.63
N VAL A 559 6.01 10.37 36.15
CA VAL A 559 4.88 9.87 35.35
C VAL A 559 3.58 10.58 35.77
N PRO A 560 2.83 11.19 34.85
CA PRO A 560 1.58 11.89 35.18
C PRO A 560 0.57 11.03 35.93
N GLU A 561 -0.22 11.65 36.79
CA GLU A 561 -1.31 10.99 37.54
C GLU A 561 -2.29 10.30 36.59
N GLY A 562 -2.70 9.07 36.92
CA GLY A 562 -3.63 8.26 36.12
C GLY A 562 -2.97 7.40 35.04
N ILE A 563 -1.63 7.41 34.94
CA ILE A 563 -0.86 6.60 33.98
C ILE A 563 -0.22 5.40 34.66
N ILE A 564 -0.30 4.23 34.02
CA ILE A 564 0.30 2.98 34.53
C ILE A 564 1.83 3.08 34.49
N ILE A 565 2.44 2.84 35.65
CA ILE A 565 3.89 2.84 35.84
C ILE A 565 4.49 1.43 35.85
N ASN A 566 3.70 0.42 36.20
CA ASN A 566 4.16 -0.96 36.30
C ASN A 566 3.05 -1.98 36.05
N GLN A 567 3.41 -3.20 35.64
CA GLN A 567 2.49 -4.33 35.44
C GLN A 567 3.10 -5.62 36.01
N SER A 568 2.28 -6.54 36.54
CA SER A 568 2.78 -7.74 37.24
C SER A 568 3.28 -8.85 36.32
N VAL A 569 2.89 -8.84 35.06
CA VAL A 569 3.31 -9.83 34.06
C VAL A 569 3.93 -9.12 32.87
N GLU A 570 5.10 -9.58 32.43
CA GLU A 570 5.82 -8.96 31.31
C GLU A 570 5.00 -8.99 30.01
N PRO A 571 5.01 -7.90 29.22
CA PRO A 571 4.37 -7.85 27.92
C PRO A 571 4.85 -8.99 27.01
N GLY A 572 3.94 -9.55 26.22
CA GLY A 572 4.21 -10.65 25.31
C GLY A 572 4.08 -12.05 25.93
N THR A 573 3.96 -12.15 27.26
CA THR A 573 3.72 -13.42 27.96
C THR A 573 2.36 -14.00 27.56
N ILE A 574 2.29 -15.30 27.24
CA ILE A 574 1.01 -15.97 26.95
C ILE A 574 0.47 -16.61 28.22
N LEU A 575 -0.69 -16.14 28.66
CA LEU A 575 -1.47 -16.68 29.76
C LEU A 575 -2.71 -17.42 29.25
N PRO A 576 -3.25 -18.39 30.02
CA PRO A 576 -4.57 -18.93 29.76
C PRO A 576 -5.62 -17.81 29.70
N LEU A 577 -6.62 -17.96 28.83
CA LEU A 577 -7.74 -17.02 28.77
C LEU A 577 -8.39 -16.88 30.16
N GLN A 578 -8.86 -15.67 30.47
CA GLN A 578 -9.40 -15.23 31.76
C GLN A 578 -8.37 -15.07 32.89
N SER A 579 -7.07 -15.28 32.64
CA SER A 579 -6.03 -14.99 33.63
C SER A 579 -5.99 -13.49 33.95
N THR A 580 -5.64 -13.17 35.21
CA THR A 580 -5.56 -11.80 35.70
C THR A 580 -4.18 -11.19 35.48
N VAL A 581 -4.12 -9.90 35.14
CA VAL A 581 -2.89 -9.10 35.12
C VAL A 581 -3.08 -7.89 36.04
N ASP A 582 -2.20 -7.75 37.03
CA ASP A 582 -2.20 -6.63 37.97
C ASP A 582 -1.35 -5.48 37.41
N TYR A 583 -1.66 -4.23 37.78
CA TYR A 583 -0.84 -3.07 37.39
C TYR A 583 -0.91 -1.92 38.39
N VAL A 584 0.09 -1.05 38.35
CA VAL A 584 0.26 0.09 39.26
C VAL A 584 0.07 1.39 38.50
N ILE A 585 -0.77 2.29 39.01
CA ILE A 585 -1.05 3.60 38.44
C ILE A 585 -0.30 4.68 39.23
N SER A 586 0.29 5.66 38.54
CA SER A 586 0.84 6.87 39.16
C SER A 586 -0.29 7.67 39.83
N GLY A 587 -0.21 7.90 41.15
CA GLY A 587 -1.21 8.66 41.88
C GLY A 587 -0.88 8.81 43.37
N ALA A 588 -1.67 9.60 44.09
CA ALA A 588 -1.48 9.76 45.53
C ALA A 588 -1.70 8.42 46.25
N GLU A 589 -0.75 8.04 47.10
CA GLU A 589 -0.89 6.91 48.02
C GLU A 589 -2.21 7.07 48.77
N THR A 590 -3.16 6.18 48.51
CA THR A 590 -4.22 5.95 49.47
C THR A 590 -3.60 5.08 50.54
N GLU A 591 -3.23 5.71 51.67
CA GLU A 591 -2.87 5.01 52.90
C GLU A 591 -3.91 3.91 53.12
N THR A 592 -3.51 2.67 52.81
CA THR A 592 -4.23 1.49 53.23
C THR A 592 -3.36 0.89 54.31
N GLU A 593 -3.75 1.18 55.55
CA GLU A 593 -3.25 0.50 56.73
C GLU A 593 -3.17 -1.01 56.44
N SER A 594 -1.97 -1.53 56.61
CA SER A 594 -1.71 -2.97 56.60
C SER A 594 -2.39 -3.59 57.81
N ASP A 595 -3.64 -4.02 57.66
CA ASP A 595 -4.33 -4.80 58.68
C ASP A 595 -4.20 -6.30 58.40
N GLU A 596 -3.33 -6.92 59.18
CA GLU A 596 -3.24 -8.35 59.42
C GLU A 596 -4.54 -8.86 60.09
N SER A 597 -5.58 -9.11 59.30
CA SER A 597 -6.69 -10.00 59.67
C SER A 597 -7.49 -10.34 58.42
N GLY A 598 -7.33 -11.58 57.92
CA GLY A 598 -7.94 -12.09 56.69
C GLY A 598 -9.46 -12.27 56.79
N SER A 599 -10.21 -11.20 57.00
CA SER A 599 -11.67 -11.22 56.97
C SER A 599 -12.18 -9.85 56.52
N TYR A 600 -12.76 -9.77 55.32
CA TYR A 600 -13.39 -8.56 54.79
C TYR A 600 -14.81 -8.88 54.31
N TYR A 601 -15.67 -7.89 54.21
CA TYR A 601 -17.06 -8.11 53.81
C TYR A 601 -17.25 -7.77 52.33
N VAL A 602 -18.01 -8.59 51.61
CA VAL A 602 -18.25 -8.42 50.17
C VAL A 602 -19.74 -8.41 49.87
N GLY A 603 -20.16 -7.43 49.08
CA GLY A 603 -21.49 -7.33 48.49
C GLY A 603 -21.42 -7.25 46.97
N SER A 604 -22.55 -7.33 46.30
CA SER A 604 -22.67 -7.08 44.87
C SER A 604 -23.96 -6.35 44.57
N ILE A 605 -23.97 -5.63 43.46
CA ILE A 605 -25.16 -4.95 42.94
C ILE A 605 -25.27 -5.17 41.43
N ASP A 606 -26.48 -5.41 40.98
CA ASP A 606 -26.87 -5.45 39.57
C ASP A 606 -28.24 -4.77 39.49
N GLN A 607 -28.23 -3.48 39.24
CA GLN A 607 -29.41 -2.63 39.17
C GLN A 607 -29.29 -1.65 38.00
N THR A 608 -30.43 -1.16 37.54
CA THR A 608 -30.49 -0.12 36.52
C THR A 608 -31.14 1.12 37.10
N CYS A 609 -30.49 2.26 36.96
CA CYS A 609 -30.98 3.56 37.42
C CYS A 609 -31.44 4.39 36.23
N SER A 610 -32.70 4.81 36.23
CA SER A 610 -33.24 5.73 35.23
C SER A 610 -33.28 7.15 35.80
N LEU A 611 -32.71 8.11 35.07
CA LEU A 611 -32.71 9.53 35.46
C LEU A 611 -33.97 10.28 34.99
N GLY A 612 -34.84 9.62 34.22
CA GLY A 612 -36.00 10.24 33.58
C GLY A 612 -36.98 10.87 34.57
N ASP A 613 -37.26 10.18 35.68
CA ASP A 613 -38.17 10.67 36.73
C ASP A 613 -37.56 11.82 37.55
N TYR A 614 -36.23 11.91 37.59
CA TYR A 614 -35.51 12.93 38.34
C TYR A 614 -35.36 14.25 37.56
N ILE A 615 -35.03 14.17 36.27
CA ILE A 615 -34.87 15.35 35.40
C ILE A 615 -36.21 15.84 34.82
N GLY A 616 -37.21 14.94 34.73
CA GLY A 616 -38.54 15.24 34.21
C GLY A 616 -38.60 15.33 32.67
N PRO A 617 -39.60 16.00 32.08
CA PRO A 617 -39.87 15.94 30.64
C PRO A 617 -38.75 16.48 29.72
N ALA A 618 -37.73 17.15 30.29
CA ALA A 618 -36.54 17.64 29.57
C ALA A 618 -35.35 16.64 29.57
N ALA A 619 -35.55 15.41 30.06
CA ALA A 619 -34.50 14.39 30.19
C ALA A 619 -33.82 14.02 28.85
N GLN A 620 -34.48 14.20 27.70
CA GLN A 620 -33.91 13.89 26.39
C GLN A 620 -32.80 14.83 25.92
N SER A 621 -32.71 16.05 26.48
CA SER A 621 -31.73 17.06 26.05
C SER A 621 -30.89 17.63 27.20
N SER A 622 -31.10 17.15 28.42
CA SER A 622 -30.40 17.64 29.62
C SER A 622 -29.40 16.59 30.11
N SER A 623 -28.25 17.04 30.62
CA SER A 623 -27.22 16.18 31.18
C SER A 623 -26.90 16.58 32.62
N ILE A 624 -26.61 15.58 33.46
CA ILE A 624 -26.29 15.75 34.88
C ILE A 624 -25.01 14.97 35.20
N ARG A 625 -24.16 15.51 36.08
CA ARG A 625 -22.97 14.80 36.56
C ARG A 625 -23.38 13.94 37.75
N ILE A 626 -23.17 12.63 37.66
CA ILE A 626 -23.54 11.68 38.71
C ILE A 626 -22.32 11.01 39.32
N LEU A 627 -22.41 10.69 40.60
CA LEU A 627 -21.45 9.87 41.36
C LEU A 627 -22.19 8.65 41.91
N VAL A 628 -21.56 7.48 41.93
CA VAL A 628 -22.09 6.30 42.64
C VAL A 628 -21.24 6.04 43.87
N ARG A 629 -21.87 5.97 45.04
CA ARG A 629 -21.20 5.75 46.33
C ARG A 629 -21.90 4.67 47.14
N LEU A 630 -21.15 3.97 47.99
CA LEU A 630 -21.66 3.10 49.02
C LEU A 630 -21.76 3.89 50.32
N LYS A 631 -22.92 3.83 50.98
CA LYS A 631 -23.15 4.33 52.33
C LYS A 631 -23.27 3.14 53.30
N GLN A 632 -22.45 3.11 54.34
CA GLN A 632 -22.54 2.13 55.43
C GLN A 632 -22.41 2.81 56.79
N THR A 633 -23.26 2.42 57.74
CA THR A 633 -23.17 2.93 59.11
C THR A 633 -22.19 2.07 59.90
N VAL A 634 -21.01 2.61 60.23
CA VAL A 634 -19.94 1.94 60.96
C VAL A 634 -19.82 2.61 62.33
N ASN A 635 -19.98 1.84 63.42
CA ASN A 635 -19.92 2.37 64.80
C ASN A 635 -20.88 3.54 65.11
N GLY A 636 -21.97 3.68 64.34
CA GLY A 636 -22.97 4.74 64.52
C GLY A 636 -22.79 5.94 63.59
N ASP A 637 -21.70 6.01 62.81
CA ASP A 637 -21.42 7.07 61.85
C ASP A 637 -21.58 6.56 60.41
N ASP A 638 -22.14 7.41 59.54
CA ASP A 638 -22.29 7.09 58.12
C ASP A 638 -20.96 7.29 57.37
N VAL A 639 -20.42 6.19 56.85
CA VAL A 639 -19.21 6.14 56.04
C VAL A 639 -19.60 6.03 54.57
N TYR A 640 -18.99 6.86 53.73
CA TYR A 640 -19.24 6.91 52.29
C TYR A 640 -18.00 6.48 51.51
N THR A 641 -18.14 5.50 50.63
CA THR A 641 -17.08 4.99 49.76
C THR A 641 -17.48 5.20 48.32
N THR A 642 -16.68 5.94 47.54
CA THR A 642 -16.95 6.12 46.10
C THR A 642 -16.78 4.79 45.36
N LEU A 643 -17.83 4.35 44.66
CA LEU A 643 -17.82 3.15 43.83
C LEU A 643 -17.63 3.49 42.33
N MET A 644 -18.05 4.69 41.92
CA MET A 644 -17.85 5.22 40.58
C MET A 644 -17.66 6.73 40.66
N SER A 645 -16.55 7.23 40.11
CA SER A 645 -16.20 8.66 40.06
C SER A 645 -17.21 9.50 39.25
N PRO A 646 -17.27 10.83 39.47
CA PRO A 646 -18.23 11.70 38.80
C PRO A 646 -18.16 11.60 37.27
N ARG A 647 -19.30 11.39 36.62
CA ARG A 647 -19.40 11.39 35.15
C ARG A 647 -20.66 12.08 34.65
N LEU A 648 -20.57 12.73 33.50
CA LEU A 648 -21.71 13.39 32.86
C LEU A 648 -22.58 12.37 32.13
N VAL A 649 -23.88 12.33 32.43
CA VAL A 649 -24.84 11.41 31.82
C VAL A 649 -26.05 12.17 31.29
N VAL A 650 -26.55 11.78 30.12
CA VAL A 650 -27.77 12.35 29.52
C VAL A 650 -28.99 11.72 30.17
N GLY A 651 -29.97 12.56 30.54
CA GLY A 651 -31.13 12.17 31.36
C GLY A 651 -32.02 11.05 30.82
N ALA A 652 -32.03 10.84 29.51
CA ALA A 652 -32.86 9.83 28.86
C ALA A 652 -32.24 8.42 28.84
N GLN A 653 -31.00 8.27 29.32
CA GLN A 653 -30.29 7.00 29.30
C GLN A 653 -30.44 6.25 30.63
N ASP A 654 -30.76 4.96 30.54
CA ASP A 654 -30.70 4.06 31.68
C ASP A 654 -29.24 3.73 32.02
N ILE A 655 -28.90 3.86 33.29
CA ILE A 655 -27.54 3.66 33.79
C ILE A 655 -27.46 2.29 34.46
N PRO A 656 -26.71 1.33 33.88
CA PRO A 656 -26.43 0.07 34.56
C PRO A 656 -25.42 0.31 35.71
N ILE A 657 -25.80 -0.14 36.90
CA ILE A 657 -24.99 -0.14 38.12
C ILE A 657 -24.72 -1.62 38.45
N VAL A 658 -23.73 -2.17 37.76
CA VAL A 658 -23.35 -3.58 37.90
C VAL A 658 -21.94 -3.63 38.49
N ILE A 659 -21.86 -3.96 39.79
CA ILE A 659 -20.60 -4.10 40.51
C ILE A 659 -20.62 -5.45 41.22
N SER A 660 -19.87 -6.40 40.68
CA SER A 660 -19.88 -7.80 41.12
C SER A 660 -19.16 -8.03 42.46
N ARG A 661 -18.33 -7.08 42.90
CA ARG A 661 -17.58 -7.16 44.16
C ARG A 661 -17.38 -5.78 44.77
N ILE A 662 -18.24 -5.43 45.71
CA ILE A 662 -18.13 -4.24 46.54
C ILE A 662 -17.51 -4.66 47.87
N ARG A 663 -16.40 -4.04 48.26
CA ARG A 663 -15.83 -4.25 49.59
C ARG A 663 -16.58 -3.39 50.60
N GLY A 664 -17.16 -4.03 51.61
CA GLY A 664 -17.85 -3.38 52.70
C GLY A 664 -16.96 -3.17 53.92
N ALA A 665 -17.39 -2.28 54.80
CA ALA A 665 -16.77 -2.06 56.10
C ALA A 665 -16.77 -3.34 56.95
N TYR A 666 -15.71 -3.53 57.72
CA TYR A 666 -15.55 -4.71 58.56
C TYR A 666 -16.66 -4.80 59.62
N GLY A 667 -17.30 -5.96 59.73
CA GLY A 667 -18.36 -6.22 60.71
C GLY A 667 -19.73 -5.61 60.35
N VAL A 668 -19.89 -5.04 59.15
CA VAL A 668 -21.15 -4.46 58.68
C VAL A 668 -21.72 -5.32 57.54
N ASP A 669 -22.90 -5.91 57.77
CA ASP A 669 -23.56 -6.86 56.87
C ASP A 669 -24.56 -6.21 55.90
N SER A 670 -24.69 -4.89 55.96
CA SER A 670 -25.64 -4.12 55.14
C SER A 670 -25.07 -2.75 54.74
N GLY A 671 -25.53 -2.24 53.60
CA GLY A 671 -25.16 -0.94 53.08
C GLY A 671 -26.15 -0.48 52.03
N THR A 672 -26.03 0.77 51.59
CA THR A 672 -26.86 1.34 50.53
C THR A 672 -25.97 1.91 49.44
N VAL A 673 -26.14 1.47 48.21
CA VAL A 673 -25.52 2.11 47.04
C VAL A 673 -26.40 3.26 46.61
N GLU A 674 -25.85 4.47 46.60
CA GLU A 674 -26.51 5.70 46.23
C GLU A 674 -25.95 6.22 44.91
N VAL A 675 -26.86 6.62 44.01
CA VAL A 675 -26.56 7.50 42.88
C VAL A 675 -26.88 8.90 43.34
N VAL A 676 -25.92 9.80 43.29
CA VAL A 676 -26.08 11.19 43.73
C VAL A 676 -25.68 12.15 42.63
N ASP A 677 -26.22 13.37 42.68
CA ASP A 677 -25.69 14.47 41.90
C ASP A 677 -24.26 14.77 42.39
N ALA A 678 -23.29 14.77 41.49
CA ALA A 678 -21.90 15.02 41.85
C ALA A 678 -21.64 16.50 42.16
N ASP A 679 -22.51 17.41 41.70
CA ASP A 679 -22.44 18.84 42.02
C ASP A 679 -23.17 19.17 43.34
N ASP A 680 -24.01 18.27 43.87
CA ASP A 680 -24.66 18.36 45.19
C ASP A 680 -24.82 16.96 45.83
N LEU A 681 -23.84 16.56 46.65
CA LEU A 681 -23.73 15.20 47.21
C LEU A 681 -24.80 14.85 48.27
N ASP A 682 -25.58 15.82 48.73
CA ASP A 682 -26.74 15.59 49.61
C ASP A 682 -28.00 15.20 48.81
N ASN A 683 -27.96 15.38 47.49
CA ASN A 683 -29.07 15.14 46.58
C ASN A 683 -28.99 13.72 45.98
N VAL A 684 -29.69 12.79 46.65
CA VAL A 684 -29.71 11.37 46.25
C VAL A 684 -30.77 11.13 45.19
N ILE A 685 -30.32 10.67 44.02
CA ILE A 685 -31.15 10.39 42.84
C ILE A 685 -31.81 9.01 42.98
N ALA A 686 -31.05 8.00 43.40
CA ALA A 686 -31.53 6.65 43.61
C ALA A 686 -30.73 5.94 44.71
N SER A 687 -31.39 5.03 45.45
CA SER A 687 -30.77 4.26 46.52
C SER A 687 -31.15 2.79 46.43
N TYR A 688 -30.15 1.92 46.55
CA TYR A 688 -30.31 0.48 46.42
C TYR A 688 -29.68 -0.22 47.63
N PRO A 689 -30.44 -0.99 48.43
CA PRO A 689 -29.87 -1.74 49.55
C PRO A 689 -29.00 -2.89 49.04
N VAL A 690 -27.86 -3.10 49.69
CA VAL A 690 -26.90 -4.17 49.38
C VAL A 690 -26.56 -4.92 50.66
N ALA A 691 -26.62 -6.24 50.60
CA ALA A 691 -26.19 -7.13 51.68
C ALA A 691 -24.71 -7.48 51.51
N PHE A 692 -24.00 -7.56 52.63
CA PHE A 692 -22.57 -7.84 52.69
C PHE A 692 -22.32 -9.10 53.50
N PHE A 693 -21.47 -9.97 52.97
CA PHE A 693 -21.14 -11.26 53.57
C PHE A 693 -19.66 -11.33 53.92
N PRO A 694 -19.29 -11.95 55.05
CA PRO A 694 -17.88 -12.15 55.39
C PRO A 694 -17.21 -13.04 54.34
N ALA A 695 -16.11 -12.56 53.78
CA ALA A 695 -15.19 -13.25 52.91
C ALA A 695 -13.86 -13.42 53.66
N GLY A 696 -13.48 -14.68 53.90
CA GLY A 696 -12.21 -15.08 54.52
C GLY A 696 -11.09 -15.26 53.52
#